data_AF-A0A662WGP7-F1
#
_entry.id   AF-A0A662WGP7-F1
#
_cell.length_a   1.000
_cell.length_b   1.000
_cell.length_c   1.000
_cell.angle_alpha   90.00
_cell.angle_beta   90.00
_cell.angle_gamma   90.00
#
_symmetry.space_group_name_H-M   'P 1'
#
loop_
_entity.id
_entity.type
_entity.pdbx_description
1 polymer ?
#
loop_
_entity_poly.entity_id
_entity_poly.type
_entity_poly.pdbx_seq_one_letter_code
_entity_poly.pdbx_strand_id
1 'polypeptide(L)'
;MAKVRAYMETPARIRHVALFGVDGQRKERLVAATVGSERSSETANVVAAALGHHRTHALLYEGDDSASYLVNLTTTEALSPSSVSSAAFTTMLQLSDGAIVVLDCSTMELSEQARHQLKQSVLQRVQPTIALDIGGHAWSDLLERSSEASYQAFTRLIDEVNEVITRYGGKEEASQLASVSAQAGSVAFVSIERGWGFSVPTFARKYATEWGTSEATAAERLWGDWGLDPESDEWVGLSSSATAKRGFCQFVLEPVLQVAVALRSGDEASSSDLSLTAEELGLDVGFAGVLPISDVVLQLAVNHLPSPVVAQPRRGMPPLADNEDSSRVVMLASLLEEQGSIDGVDGRHTFCTLGRVLSGRLVAGQRVKFTRYCAGGTEGSDAWDCVKTVTSTMAMGQFQGSGLQPPDQTADGIPAGNFGAFVCEDVAEQTAEAPTHTVWLLASAASPVLRVTIMPARGFDGSQEWNNDSKKIKEVVHRVVSRDPTLTCDSNPFEDPTLAAPDEQRLEPAICQVQAECNALGVAISISRRPAYREAYTKSGDTTPQRMSKSQNRINRVYSRASLISDDTMLECLSNDFGSSQAQELTELQVQRLDLDKQLEPTNPRKVWACFPSPGSVNLLVDHSRYGTRVSPGVWNSMVETFPPLLKGFVVGMSSGVLCGEPSHGLRVDFDDVHVDWQERRRRPNQLMFVTRRAVHAAQLSFGPILEEPVYLVHIAGCPDDAREACCSELESRGGAVVSSEREGGVDAEDIRIQAYVAVRHALGLAAQIREITHSLATVRFVFDHYRAVPGDPLDENTQAGAIVRALRVEKELPPQVPSMQSFDDVVRPTQANAVVPPSPPASSSET
;
A
#
# COMPACT_ATOMS: atom_id res chain seq x y z
N MET A 1 3.47 8.92 -33.47
CA MET A 1 3.09 7.49 -33.39
C MET A 1 4.24 6.53 -33.70
N ALA A 2 4.76 6.45 -34.94
CA ALA A 2 5.88 5.54 -35.24
C ALA A 2 7.12 5.80 -34.36
N LYS A 3 7.42 7.07 -34.08
CA LYS A 3 8.47 7.48 -33.14
C LYS A 3 8.24 6.92 -31.72
N VAL A 4 7.03 7.07 -31.16
CA VAL A 4 6.69 6.56 -29.82
C VAL A 4 6.88 5.04 -29.76
N ARG A 5 6.42 4.29 -30.78
CA ARG A 5 6.63 2.84 -30.84
C ARG A 5 8.12 2.47 -30.80
N ALA A 6 8.96 3.17 -31.56
CA ALA A 6 10.40 2.93 -31.55
C ALA A 6 11.03 3.16 -30.15
N TYR A 7 10.52 4.13 -29.38
CA TYR A 7 10.99 4.37 -28.02
C TYR A 7 10.49 3.34 -27.01
N MET A 8 9.27 2.80 -27.19
CA MET A 8 8.76 1.72 -26.34
C MET A 8 9.62 0.46 -26.40
N GLU A 9 10.25 0.19 -27.56
CA GLU A 9 11.20 -0.93 -27.71
C GLU A 9 12.54 -0.68 -27.01
N THR A 10 12.80 0.53 -26.50
CA THR A 10 14.05 0.88 -25.81
C THR A 10 13.79 1.19 -24.32
N PRO A 11 13.62 0.18 -23.45
CA PRO A 11 13.23 0.38 -22.05
C PRO A 11 14.23 1.23 -21.24
N ALA A 12 15.50 1.28 -21.64
CA ALA A 12 16.51 2.14 -21.02
C ALA A 12 16.19 3.65 -21.12
N ARG A 13 15.41 4.07 -22.13
CA ARG A 13 15.03 5.46 -22.39
C ARG A 13 13.63 5.82 -21.90
N ILE A 14 13.03 4.95 -21.11
CA ILE A 14 11.71 5.18 -20.49
C ILE A 14 11.92 5.64 -19.05
N ARG A 15 11.08 6.56 -18.59
CA ARG A 15 10.97 6.97 -17.19
C ARG A 15 9.52 6.90 -16.74
N HIS A 16 9.25 6.13 -15.70
CA HIS A 16 7.94 6.12 -15.03
C HIS A 16 8.03 6.94 -13.75
N VAL A 17 7.36 8.09 -13.74
CA VAL A 17 7.56 9.13 -12.74
C VAL A 17 6.27 9.41 -11.98
N ALA A 18 6.31 9.27 -10.66
CA ALA A 18 5.26 9.70 -9.75
C ALA A 18 5.46 11.18 -9.37
N LEU A 19 4.42 12.02 -9.45
CA LEU A 19 4.48 13.42 -9.01
C LEU A 19 3.55 13.65 -7.80
N PHE A 20 4.11 14.10 -6.68
CA PHE A 20 3.36 14.36 -5.43
C PHE A 20 4.03 15.40 -4.53
N GLY A 21 3.37 15.76 -3.42
CA GLY A 21 3.93 16.61 -2.35
C GLY A 21 3.23 17.96 -2.16
N VAL A 22 2.60 18.50 -3.20
CA VAL A 22 1.75 19.71 -3.14
C VAL A 22 0.27 19.40 -3.38
N ASP A 23 -0.60 20.40 -3.20
CA ASP A 23 -2.03 20.28 -3.50
C ASP A 23 -2.30 19.99 -4.99
N GLY A 24 -3.55 19.64 -5.30
CA GLY A 24 -3.93 19.25 -6.66
C GLY A 24 -3.88 20.38 -7.66
N GLN A 25 -4.20 21.60 -7.25
CA GLN A 25 -4.18 22.78 -8.12
C GLN A 25 -2.75 23.07 -8.59
N ARG A 26 -1.78 23.05 -7.67
CA ARG A 26 -0.36 23.22 -8.00
C ARG A 26 0.19 22.05 -8.80
N LYS A 27 -0.20 20.80 -8.49
CA LYS A 27 0.15 19.64 -9.32
C LYS A 27 -0.36 19.80 -10.75
N GLU A 28 -1.63 20.14 -10.95
CA GLU A 28 -2.22 20.31 -12.28
C GLU A 28 -1.55 21.45 -13.05
N ARG A 29 -1.23 22.58 -12.40
CA ARG A 29 -0.46 23.66 -13.03
C ARG A 29 0.93 23.20 -13.47
N LEU A 30 1.64 22.47 -12.61
CA LEU A 30 2.98 21.95 -12.93
C LEU A 30 2.92 20.99 -14.13
N VAL A 31 1.93 20.09 -14.15
CA VAL A 31 1.69 19.18 -15.28
C VAL A 31 1.37 19.97 -16.54
N ALA A 32 0.45 20.94 -16.48
CA ALA A 32 0.06 21.75 -17.63
C ALA A 32 1.26 22.55 -18.20
N ALA A 33 2.09 23.12 -17.34
CA ALA A 33 3.31 23.82 -17.74
C ALA A 33 4.32 22.88 -18.40
N THR A 34 4.42 21.64 -17.89
CA THR A 34 5.30 20.60 -18.46
C THR A 34 4.78 20.12 -19.81
N VAL A 35 3.47 19.91 -19.95
CA VAL A 35 2.80 19.44 -21.17
C VAL A 35 2.86 20.47 -22.30
N GLY A 36 2.75 21.77 -21.96
CA GLY A 36 2.68 22.86 -22.94
C GLY A 36 4.02 23.38 -23.47
N SER A 37 5.15 22.76 -23.11
CA SER A 37 6.50 23.24 -23.49
C SER A 37 6.87 22.89 -24.92
N GLU A 38 7.63 23.75 -25.61
CA GLU A 38 8.11 23.52 -26.98
C GLU A 38 9.05 22.29 -27.10
N ARG A 39 9.79 22.00 -26.02
CA ARG A 39 10.74 20.86 -25.94
C ARG A 39 10.06 19.53 -25.59
N SER A 40 8.78 19.56 -25.26
CA SER A 40 8.00 18.37 -24.95
C SER A 40 6.69 18.37 -25.72
N SER A 41 6.57 17.49 -26.70
CA SER A 41 5.28 17.25 -27.34
C SER A 41 4.50 16.24 -26.53
N GLU A 42 3.31 16.60 -26.03
CA GLU A 42 2.38 15.61 -25.49
C GLU A 42 1.96 14.63 -26.59
N THR A 43 2.18 13.34 -26.33
CA THR A 43 1.89 12.30 -27.32
C THR A 43 0.58 11.57 -27.03
N ALA A 44 0.16 11.51 -25.75
CA ALA A 44 -1.15 11.03 -25.34
C ALA A 44 -1.48 11.40 -23.89
N ASN A 45 -2.78 11.55 -23.66
CA ASN A 45 -3.40 11.67 -22.34
C ASN A 45 -4.03 10.33 -21.97
N VAL A 46 -3.51 9.66 -20.94
CA VAL A 46 -4.14 8.45 -20.41
C VAL A 46 -4.79 8.79 -19.08
N VAL A 47 -6.10 9.02 -19.13
CA VAL A 47 -6.93 9.06 -17.93
C VAL A 47 -7.21 7.60 -17.56
N ALA A 48 -6.77 7.16 -16.38
CA ALA A 48 -7.17 5.86 -15.85
C ALA A 48 -8.65 5.96 -15.45
N ALA A 49 -9.53 5.81 -16.43
CA ALA A 49 -10.93 6.22 -16.39
C ALA A 49 -11.86 5.34 -15.53
N ALA A 50 -11.36 4.41 -14.72
CA ALA A 50 -12.25 3.53 -13.99
C ALA A 50 -12.78 4.10 -12.66
N LEU A 51 -12.00 4.90 -11.92
CA LEU A 51 -12.42 5.47 -10.61
C LEU A 51 -11.76 6.82 -10.28
N GLY A 52 -11.39 7.62 -11.29
CA GLY A 52 -11.22 9.08 -11.13
C GLY A 52 -10.09 9.59 -10.23
N HIS A 53 -8.98 8.87 -10.05
CA HIS A 53 -7.89 9.35 -9.18
C HIS A 53 -6.50 9.39 -9.79
N HIS A 54 -6.22 8.70 -10.90
CA HIS A 54 -4.89 8.66 -11.52
C HIS A 54 -4.93 9.22 -12.94
N ARG A 55 -4.04 10.15 -13.25
CA ARG A 55 -3.82 10.67 -14.61
C ARG A 55 -2.37 10.43 -15.00
N THR A 56 -2.14 9.82 -16.15
CA THR A 56 -0.79 9.59 -16.68
C THR A 56 -0.61 10.33 -18.00
N HIS A 57 0.40 11.20 -18.06
CA HIS A 57 0.78 11.94 -19.25
C HIS A 57 2.02 11.32 -19.89
N ALA A 58 1.93 10.98 -21.18
CA ALA A 58 3.04 10.42 -21.94
C ALA A 58 3.76 11.52 -22.73
N LEU A 59 4.92 11.92 -22.24
CA LEU A 59 5.72 13.02 -22.78
C LEU A 59 6.93 12.50 -23.54
N LEU A 60 7.16 13.04 -24.73
CA LEU A 60 8.41 12.87 -25.44
C LEU A 60 9.32 14.05 -25.10
N TYR A 61 10.51 13.78 -24.57
CA TYR A 61 11.47 14.82 -24.21
C TYR A 61 12.80 14.57 -24.91
N GLU A 62 13.36 15.60 -25.53
CA GLU A 62 14.73 15.57 -26.07
C GLU A 62 15.68 16.16 -25.03
N GLY A 63 16.52 15.30 -24.45
CA GLY A 63 17.50 15.72 -23.46
C GLY A 63 18.68 16.47 -24.07
N ASP A 64 19.49 17.07 -23.19
CA ASP A 64 20.67 17.85 -23.58
C ASP A 64 21.68 17.04 -24.41
N ASP A 65 21.74 15.72 -24.20
CA ASP A 65 22.56 14.78 -24.96
C ASP A 65 22.04 14.51 -26.39
N SER A 66 21.03 15.23 -26.87
CA SER A 66 20.26 14.98 -28.10
C SER A 66 19.54 13.61 -28.15
N ALA A 67 19.50 12.91 -27.01
CA ALA A 67 18.77 11.66 -26.86
C ALA A 67 17.30 11.95 -26.49
N SER A 68 16.37 11.31 -27.18
CA SER A 68 14.95 11.39 -26.83
C SER A 68 14.56 10.31 -25.81
N TYR A 69 13.72 10.71 -24.85
CA TYR A 69 13.20 9.90 -23.76
C TYR A 69 11.67 9.89 -23.78
N LEU A 70 11.08 8.78 -23.33
CA LEU A 70 9.65 8.66 -23.05
C LEU A 70 9.42 8.79 -21.54
N VAL A 71 8.81 9.90 -21.12
CA VAL A 71 8.54 10.20 -19.71
C VAL A 71 7.04 10.02 -19.46
N ASN A 72 6.69 9.02 -18.65
CA ASN A 72 5.32 8.78 -18.21
C ASN A 72 5.14 9.42 -16.83
N LEU A 73 4.51 10.59 -16.81
CA LEU A 73 4.28 11.35 -15.60
C LEU A 73 2.89 11.02 -15.03
N THR A 74 2.88 10.32 -13.89
CA THR A 74 1.68 9.86 -13.21
C THR A 74 1.37 10.78 -12.03
N THR A 75 0.17 11.35 -12.02
CA THR A 75 -0.34 12.16 -10.93
C THR A 75 -1.57 11.52 -10.30
N THR A 76 -1.83 11.93 -9.05
CA THR A 76 -3.13 11.71 -8.43
C THR A 76 -3.91 13.01 -8.34
N GLU A 77 -5.20 12.95 -8.64
CA GLU A 77 -6.13 14.03 -8.34
C GLU A 77 -6.04 14.39 -6.85
N ALA A 78 -6.25 15.66 -6.50
CA ALA A 78 -6.27 16.09 -5.11
C ALA A 78 -7.42 15.42 -4.37
N LEU A 79 -7.12 14.29 -3.78
CA LEU A 79 -7.87 13.81 -2.64
C LEU A 79 -7.49 14.72 -1.47
N SER A 80 -8.52 15.21 -0.77
CA SER A 80 -8.35 15.62 0.62
C SER A 80 -7.55 14.53 1.35
N PRO A 81 -6.69 14.90 2.32
CA PRO A 81 -5.77 13.96 2.96
C PRO A 81 -6.55 12.94 3.80
N SER A 82 -7.11 11.91 3.18
CA SER A 82 -7.88 10.82 3.78
C SER A 82 -7.10 9.51 3.73
N SER A 83 -7.62 8.44 4.35
CA SER A 83 -7.05 7.08 4.25
C SER A 83 -6.97 6.61 2.79
N VAL A 84 -7.96 7.01 1.98
CA VAL A 84 -8.09 6.79 0.53
C VAL A 84 -6.90 7.33 -0.26
N SER A 85 -6.41 8.50 0.14
CA SER A 85 -5.24 9.13 -0.50
C SER A 85 -4.02 8.22 -0.42
N SER A 86 -3.86 7.43 0.66
CA SER A 86 -2.73 6.51 0.82
C SER A 86 -2.77 5.31 -0.13
N ALA A 87 -3.94 4.72 -0.39
CA ALA A 87 -4.06 3.54 -1.23
C ALA A 87 -3.88 3.86 -2.73
N ALA A 88 -4.52 4.95 -3.19
CA ALA A 88 -4.26 5.48 -4.53
C ALA A 88 -2.79 5.88 -4.66
N PHE A 89 -2.24 6.62 -3.68
CA PHE A 89 -0.84 6.99 -3.66
C PHE A 89 0.11 5.79 -3.75
N THR A 90 -0.17 4.71 -3.00
CA THR A 90 0.66 3.49 -3.06
C THR A 90 0.54 2.81 -4.41
N THR A 91 -0.63 2.79 -5.03
CA THR A 91 -0.85 2.27 -6.39
C THR A 91 -0.01 3.05 -7.42
N MET A 92 0.02 4.38 -7.31
CA MET A 92 0.88 5.25 -8.15
C MET A 92 2.37 4.90 -7.97
N LEU A 93 2.82 4.76 -6.72
CA LEU A 93 4.21 4.40 -6.41
C LEU A 93 4.57 3.00 -6.91
N GLN A 94 3.63 2.07 -6.83
CA GLN A 94 3.79 0.70 -7.30
C GLN A 94 4.03 0.65 -8.83
N LEU A 95 3.36 1.50 -9.60
CA LEU A 95 3.54 1.60 -11.06
C LEU A 95 4.79 2.40 -11.48
N SER A 96 5.29 3.29 -10.62
CA SER A 96 6.37 4.24 -10.92
C SER A 96 7.75 3.73 -10.49
N ASP A 97 8.81 4.11 -11.21
CA ASP A 97 10.20 3.75 -10.89
C ASP A 97 10.94 4.84 -10.11
N GLY A 98 10.55 6.09 -10.35
CA GLY A 98 11.04 7.26 -9.66
C GLY A 98 9.92 8.21 -9.28
N ALA A 99 10.24 9.19 -8.45
CA ALA A 99 9.30 10.19 -7.98
C ALA A 99 9.92 11.59 -7.99
N ILE A 100 9.13 12.58 -8.39
CA ILE A 100 9.40 14.00 -8.18
C ILE A 100 8.53 14.43 -7.01
N VAL A 101 9.18 14.75 -5.89
CA VAL A 101 8.55 15.21 -4.66
C VAL A 101 8.63 16.72 -4.63
N VAL A 102 7.48 17.37 -4.74
CA VAL A 102 7.37 18.82 -4.67
C VAL A 102 7.17 19.23 -3.21
N LEU A 103 8.09 20.01 -2.67
CA LEU A 103 8.04 20.50 -1.29
C LEU A 103 7.72 21.99 -1.29
N ASP A 104 6.70 22.38 -0.53
CA ASP A 104 6.32 23.77 -0.32
C ASP A 104 7.32 24.44 0.63
N CYS A 105 8.03 25.47 0.16
CA CYS A 105 9.04 26.17 0.97
C CYS A 105 8.46 27.31 1.83
N SER A 106 7.14 27.46 1.94
CA SER A 106 6.53 28.55 2.73
C SER A 106 6.92 28.53 4.21
N THR A 107 6.95 27.36 4.82
CA THR A 107 7.37 27.20 6.23
C THR A 107 8.88 26.94 6.39
N MET A 108 9.58 26.62 5.29
CA MET A 108 10.98 26.15 5.29
C MET A 108 11.23 24.90 6.16
N GLU A 109 10.19 24.10 6.39
CA GLU A 109 10.25 22.85 7.17
C GLU A 109 9.53 21.73 6.42
N LEU A 110 9.97 20.47 6.61
CA LEU A 110 9.33 19.33 5.95
C LEU A 110 7.99 19.01 6.64
N SER A 111 6.89 19.32 5.95
CA SER A 111 5.54 19.03 6.46
C SER A 111 5.35 17.54 6.80
N GLU A 112 4.55 17.24 7.81
CA GLU A 112 4.27 15.85 8.22
C GLU A 112 3.69 15.01 7.08
N GLN A 113 2.86 15.63 6.23
CA GLN A 113 2.29 14.98 5.06
C GLN A 113 3.38 14.62 4.03
N ALA A 114 4.26 15.57 3.71
CA ALA A 114 5.36 15.31 2.78
C ALA A 114 6.32 14.24 3.34
N ARG A 115 6.61 14.29 4.65
CA ARG A 115 7.43 13.28 5.35
C ARG A 115 6.80 11.89 5.26
N HIS A 116 5.49 11.77 5.45
CA HIS A 116 4.78 10.49 5.32
C HIS A 116 4.80 9.97 3.87
N GLN A 117 4.51 10.83 2.88
CA GLN A 117 4.51 10.44 1.46
C GLN A 117 5.92 10.04 0.98
N LEU A 118 6.95 10.77 1.39
CA LEU A 118 8.35 10.43 1.13
C LEU A 118 8.74 9.11 1.79
N LYS A 119 8.33 8.87 3.04
CA LYS A 119 8.56 7.59 3.71
C LYS A 119 7.93 6.43 2.93
N GLN A 120 6.69 6.57 2.48
CA GLN A 120 6.00 5.53 1.70
C GLN A 120 6.68 5.26 0.35
N SER A 121 7.14 6.31 -0.37
CA SER A 121 7.85 6.12 -1.63
C SER A 121 9.17 5.39 -1.45
N VAL A 122 9.92 5.73 -0.39
CA VAL A 122 11.18 5.09 -0.01
C VAL A 122 10.96 3.62 0.37
N LEU A 123 9.92 3.30 1.15
CA LEU A 123 9.55 1.92 1.50
C LEU A 123 9.18 1.07 0.26
N GLN A 124 8.53 1.68 -0.73
CA GLN A 124 8.23 1.04 -2.04
C GLN A 124 9.45 1.00 -3.00
N ARG A 125 10.63 1.40 -2.51
CA ARG A 125 11.89 1.46 -3.23
C ARG A 125 11.83 2.36 -4.49
N VAL A 126 10.98 3.39 -4.50
CA VAL A 126 10.89 4.38 -5.58
C VAL A 126 11.95 5.45 -5.36
N GLN A 127 12.76 5.78 -6.37
CA GLN A 127 13.83 6.79 -6.24
C GLN A 127 13.25 8.21 -6.18
N PRO A 128 13.43 8.96 -5.08
CA PRO A 128 12.97 10.34 -5.02
C PRO A 128 13.97 11.32 -5.66
N THR A 129 13.43 12.40 -6.20
CA THR A 129 14.07 13.67 -6.57
C THR A 129 13.21 14.80 -6.03
N ILE A 130 13.81 15.95 -5.73
CA ILE A 130 13.11 17.03 -5.01
C ILE A 130 12.94 18.26 -5.91
N ALA A 131 11.74 18.82 -5.90
CA ALA A 131 11.45 20.15 -6.43
C ALA A 131 11.00 21.04 -5.27
N LEU A 132 11.82 22.02 -4.91
CA LEU A 132 11.53 23.00 -3.88
C LEU A 132 10.70 24.14 -4.49
N ASP A 133 9.41 24.22 -4.14
CA ASP A 133 8.50 25.28 -4.58
C ASP A 133 8.78 26.56 -3.77
N ILE A 134 9.60 27.43 -4.36
CA ILE A 134 9.96 28.75 -3.84
C ILE A 134 8.97 29.84 -4.30
N GLY A 135 7.84 29.49 -4.92
CA GLY A 135 6.79 30.42 -5.33
C GLY A 135 5.83 30.86 -4.22
N GLY A 136 4.75 31.56 -4.59
CA GLY A 136 3.66 31.92 -3.67
C GLY A 136 4.11 32.71 -2.43
N HIS A 137 3.67 32.26 -1.26
CA HIS A 137 4.03 32.89 0.03
C HIS A 137 5.53 32.74 0.35
N ALA A 138 6.14 31.61 0.00
CA ALA A 138 7.57 31.37 0.22
C ALA A 138 8.44 32.44 -0.48
N TRP A 139 7.97 32.92 -1.62
CA TRP A 139 8.67 33.94 -2.40
C TRP A 139 8.75 35.30 -1.69
N SER A 140 7.66 35.71 -1.03
CA SER A 140 7.63 36.96 -0.26
C SER A 140 8.61 36.90 0.91
N ASP A 141 8.60 35.78 1.64
CA ASP A 141 9.55 35.49 2.72
C ASP A 141 10.99 35.48 2.23
N LEU A 142 11.25 34.89 1.06
CA LEU A 142 12.58 34.83 0.45
C LEU A 142 13.12 36.23 0.13
N LEU A 143 12.26 37.16 -0.28
CA LEU A 143 12.62 38.55 -0.60
C LEU A 143 12.98 39.37 0.64
N GLU A 144 12.49 38.99 1.82
CA GLU A 144 12.77 39.67 3.09
C GLU A 144 13.96 39.06 3.84
N ARG A 145 14.27 37.78 3.59
CA ARG A 145 15.39 37.05 4.20
C ARG A 145 16.71 37.35 3.49
N SER A 146 17.82 37.22 4.22
CA SER A 146 19.15 37.28 3.59
C SER A 146 19.40 36.02 2.74
N SER A 147 20.20 36.17 1.67
CA SER A 147 20.55 35.06 0.77
C SER A 147 21.18 33.87 1.52
N GLU A 148 22.05 34.15 2.50
CA GLU A 148 22.67 33.12 3.35
C GLU A 148 21.64 32.41 4.24
N ALA A 149 20.70 33.12 4.86
CA ALA A 149 19.67 32.49 5.69
C ALA A 149 18.77 31.56 4.87
N SER A 150 18.40 31.97 3.66
CA SER A 150 17.64 31.14 2.72
C SER A 150 18.41 29.90 2.27
N TYR A 151 19.71 30.03 1.95
CA TYR A 151 20.56 28.88 1.63
C TYR A 151 20.65 27.86 2.78
N GLN A 152 20.83 28.35 4.02
CA GLN A 152 20.88 27.49 5.20
C GLN A 152 19.56 26.76 5.42
N ALA A 153 18.43 27.44 5.18
CA ALA A 153 17.10 26.82 5.25
C ALA A 153 16.92 25.71 4.19
N PHE A 154 17.31 25.96 2.93
CA PHE A 154 17.27 24.94 1.88
C PHE A 154 18.16 23.73 2.21
N THR A 155 19.35 23.96 2.75
CA THR A 155 20.27 22.89 3.15
C THR A 155 19.66 22.02 4.25
N ARG A 156 19.08 22.63 5.29
CA ARG A 156 18.39 21.88 6.37
C ARG A 156 17.23 21.05 5.84
N LEU A 157 16.42 21.60 4.93
CA LEU A 157 15.31 20.87 4.33
C LEU A 157 15.78 19.66 3.52
N ILE A 158 16.88 19.81 2.75
CA ILE A 158 17.51 18.71 2.02
C ILE A 158 18.07 17.64 2.99
N ASP A 159 18.66 18.05 4.10
CA ASP A 159 19.17 17.14 5.13
C ASP A 159 18.04 16.34 5.79
N GLU A 160 16.90 16.97 6.11
CA GLU A 160 15.73 16.28 6.65
C GLU A 160 15.16 15.24 5.68
N VAL A 161 15.12 15.56 4.38
CA VAL A 161 14.74 14.61 3.32
C VAL A 161 15.71 13.43 3.29
N ASN A 162 17.01 13.71 3.33
CA ASN A 162 18.05 12.69 3.32
C ASN A 162 18.04 11.82 4.58
N GLU A 163 17.64 12.34 5.73
CA GLU A 163 17.42 11.55 6.94
C GLU A 163 16.34 10.49 6.71
N VAL A 164 15.20 10.87 6.11
CA VAL A 164 14.12 9.93 5.78
C VAL A 164 14.59 8.87 4.78
N ILE A 165 15.30 9.26 3.72
CA ILE A 165 15.83 8.33 2.72
C ILE A 165 16.81 7.34 3.37
N THR A 166 17.75 7.83 4.17
CA THR A 166 18.78 7.00 4.81
C THR A 166 18.18 6.05 5.86
N ARG A 167 17.14 6.51 6.58
CA ARG A 167 16.49 5.73 7.63
C ARG A 167 15.65 4.57 7.08
N TYR A 168 14.96 4.77 5.95
CA TYR A 168 14.01 3.79 5.41
C TYR A 168 14.45 3.15 4.09
N GLY A 169 15.50 3.65 3.43
CA GLY A 169 15.91 3.28 2.07
C GLY A 169 16.72 1.98 1.92
N GLY A 170 16.73 1.13 2.94
CA GLY A 170 17.43 -0.16 2.95
C GLY A 170 18.92 -0.06 3.30
N LYS A 171 19.46 -1.09 3.97
CA LYS A 171 20.88 -1.18 4.36
C LYS A 171 21.74 -1.98 3.37
N GLU A 172 21.12 -2.74 2.47
CA GLU A 172 21.83 -3.55 1.48
C GLU A 172 22.16 -2.71 0.24
N GLU A 173 23.43 -2.73 -0.19
CA GLU A 173 23.94 -1.95 -1.34
C GLU A 173 23.10 -2.13 -2.62
N ALA A 174 22.59 -3.35 -2.88
CA ALA A 174 21.80 -3.64 -4.07
C ALA A 174 20.39 -2.99 -4.06
N SER A 175 19.89 -2.60 -2.89
CA SER A 175 18.55 -2.03 -2.69
C SER A 175 18.56 -0.54 -2.30
N GLN A 176 19.74 -0.02 -1.96
CA GLN A 176 19.92 1.31 -1.39
C GLN A 176 19.48 2.40 -2.37
N LEU A 177 18.69 3.34 -1.86
CA LEU A 177 18.28 4.53 -2.57
C LEU A 177 19.37 5.61 -2.49
N ALA A 178 19.56 6.35 -3.58
CA ALA A 178 20.49 7.47 -3.58
C ALA A 178 19.91 8.64 -2.78
N SER A 179 20.73 9.25 -1.93
CA SER A 179 20.45 10.54 -1.29
C SER A 179 20.32 11.64 -2.34
N VAL A 180 19.54 12.66 -2.03
CA VAL A 180 19.37 13.83 -2.90
C VAL A 180 20.40 14.90 -2.56
N SER A 181 20.88 15.57 -3.58
CA SER A 181 21.87 16.65 -3.54
C SER A 181 21.55 17.70 -4.60
N ALA A 182 21.59 18.97 -4.18
CA ALA A 182 21.45 20.11 -5.09
C ALA A 182 22.64 20.22 -6.04
N GLN A 183 23.86 19.98 -5.54
CA GLN A 183 25.09 19.96 -6.34
C GLN A 183 25.01 18.93 -7.47
N ALA A 184 24.48 17.73 -7.16
CA ALA A 184 24.34 16.66 -8.15
C ALA A 184 23.22 16.93 -9.17
N GLY A 185 22.31 17.88 -8.92
CA GLY A 185 21.16 18.17 -9.78
C GLY A 185 19.85 17.47 -9.40
N SER A 186 19.87 16.56 -8.44
CA SER A 186 18.67 15.83 -7.98
C SER A 186 17.68 16.68 -7.15
N VAL A 187 18.05 17.93 -6.87
CA VAL A 187 17.18 18.96 -6.27
C VAL A 187 17.09 20.14 -7.22
N ALA A 188 15.86 20.59 -7.48
CA ALA A 188 15.57 21.80 -8.23
C ALA A 188 14.79 22.81 -7.39
N PHE A 189 14.90 24.08 -7.78
CA PHE A 189 14.17 25.21 -7.23
C PHE A 189 13.16 25.68 -8.26
N VAL A 190 11.88 25.68 -7.93
CA VAL A 190 10.80 25.94 -8.88
C VAL A 190 9.82 26.97 -8.34
N SER A 191 9.16 27.69 -9.23
CA SER A 191 8.02 28.54 -8.90
C SER A 191 6.85 28.11 -9.77
N ILE A 192 5.98 27.26 -9.19
CA ILE A 192 4.86 26.66 -9.96
C ILE A 192 3.88 27.74 -10.42
N GLU A 193 3.62 28.74 -9.56
CA GLU A 193 2.71 29.84 -9.87
C GLU A 193 3.19 30.68 -11.06
N ARG A 194 4.51 30.88 -11.19
CA ARG A 194 5.11 31.73 -12.21
C ARG A 194 5.70 30.94 -13.38
N GLY A 195 5.70 29.61 -13.34
CA GLY A 195 6.09 28.74 -14.45
C GLY A 195 7.59 28.68 -14.76
N TRP A 196 8.47 28.97 -13.80
CA TRP A 196 9.93 28.91 -14.00
C TRP A 196 10.62 28.05 -12.93
N GLY A 197 11.85 27.63 -13.19
CA GLY A 197 12.65 26.90 -12.23
C GLY A 197 14.09 26.69 -12.69
N PHE A 198 14.96 26.25 -11.80
CA PHE A 198 16.36 25.97 -12.09
C PHE A 198 16.93 24.89 -11.16
N SER A 199 18.06 24.32 -11.55
CA SER A 199 18.90 23.48 -10.69
C SER A 199 20.29 24.09 -10.58
N VAL A 200 21.10 23.65 -9.62
CA VAL A 200 22.51 24.11 -9.52
C VAL A 200 23.28 23.80 -10.82
N PRO A 201 23.16 22.60 -11.43
CA PRO A 201 23.77 22.32 -12.73
C PRO A 201 23.36 23.28 -13.85
N THR A 202 22.11 23.77 -13.86
CA THR A 202 21.64 24.75 -14.85
C THR A 202 22.54 26.00 -14.88
N PHE A 203 22.87 26.54 -13.71
CA PHE A 203 23.79 27.68 -13.58
C PHE A 203 25.25 27.27 -13.71
N ALA A 204 25.62 26.09 -13.20
CA ALA A 204 26.98 25.57 -13.32
C ALA A 204 27.42 25.44 -14.77
N ARG A 205 26.54 25.02 -15.69
CA ARG A 205 26.84 24.91 -17.12
C ARG A 205 27.12 26.26 -17.77
N LYS A 206 26.35 27.27 -17.39
CA LYS A 206 26.56 28.65 -17.83
C LYS A 206 27.92 29.16 -17.33
N TYR A 207 28.14 29.12 -16.01
CA TYR A 207 29.34 29.64 -15.38
C TYR A 207 30.61 28.83 -15.67
N ALA A 208 30.50 27.52 -15.96
CA ALA A 208 31.63 26.71 -16.36
C ALA A 208 32.30 27.24 -17.63
N THR A 209 31.50 27.76 -18.57
CA THR A 209 32.01 28.38 -19.80
C THR A 209 32.71 29.71 -19.50
N GLU A 210 32.16 30.51 -18.59
CA GLU A 210 32.71 31.81 -18.18
C GLU A 210 34.00 31.67 -17.35
N TRP A 211 34.03 30.72 -16.41
CA TRP A 211 35.17 30.46 -15.51
C TRP A 211 36.23 29.56 -16.14
N GLY A 212 35.97 28.96 -17.31
CA GLY A 212 36.89 28.03 -17.96
C GLY A 212 37.11 26.72 -17.17
N THR A 213 36.09 26.26 -16.44
CA THR A 213 36.15 25.03 -15.61
C THR A 213 35.16 23.96 -16.08
N SER A 214 35.21 22.77 -15.48
CA SER A 214 34.19 21.74 -15.74
C SER A 214 32.85 22.07 -15.06
N GLU A 215 31.73 21.57 -15.60
CA GLU A 215 30.39 21.73 -15.01
C GLU A 215 30.33 21.17 -13.58
N ALA A 216 30.98 20.03 -13.33
CA ALA A 216 31.04 19.43 -11.99
C ALA A 216 31.78 20.31 -10.99
N THR A 217 32.93 20.88 -11.37
CA THR A 217 33.70 21.80 -10.52
C THR A 217 32.97 23.12 -10.29
N ALA A 218 32.25 23.62 -11.30
CA ALA A 218 31.41 24.81 -11.15
C ALA A 218 30.24 24.54 -10.19
N ALA A 219 29.59 23.37 -10.27
CA ALA A 219 28.54 22.97 -9.36
C ALA A 219 29.04 22.82 -7.90
N GLU A 220 30.23 22.25 -7.70
CA GLU A 220 30.93 22.19 -6.40
C GLU A 220 31.16 23.57 -5.80
N ARG A 221 31.57 24.53 -6.62
CA ARG A 221 31.81 25.91 -6.19
C ARG A 221 30.52 26.68 -5.90
N LEU A 222 29.47 26.40 -6.65
CA LEU A 222 28.16 27.01 -6.43
C LEU A 222 27.52 26.50 -5.14
N TRP A 223 27.50 25.18 -4.89
CA TRP A 223 26.80 24.62 -3.73
C TRP A 223 27.75 24.04 -2.68
N GLY A 224 27.60 24.44 -1.42
CA GLY A 224 28.48 24.03 -0.31
C GLY A 224 29.24 25.21 0.29
N ASP A 225 30.27 24.92 1.08
CA ASP A 225 31.06 25.92 1.82
C ASP A 225 32.19 26.56 0.97
N TRP A 226 31.86 26.91 -0.26
CA TRP A 226 32.72 27.64 -1.19
C TRP A 226 32.18 29.05 -1.42
N GLY A 227 33.10 30.01 -1.50
CA GLY A 227 32.79 31.39 -1.80
C GLY A 227 33.85 32.04 -2.67
N LEU A 228 33.46 33.08 -3.40
CA LEU A 228 34.40 33.93 -4.11
C LEU A 228 34.75 35.08 -3.18
N ASP A 229 36.04 35.24 -2.89
CA ASP A 229 36.51 36.34 -2.06
C ASP A 229 36.67 37.61 -2.92
N PRO A 230 35.97 38.72 -2.60
CA PRO A 230 35.95 39.91 -3.44
C PRO A 230 37.30 40.65 -3.49
N GLU A 231 38.21 40.38 -2.55
CA GLU A 231 39.53 41.01 -2.51
C GLU A 231 40.57 40.24 -3.34
N SER A 232 40.55 38.91 -3.30
CA SER A 232 41.50 38.06 -4.02
C SER A 232 41.00 37.58 -5.39
N ASP A 233 39.69 37.69 -5.67
CA ASP A 233 39.05 37.16 -6.88
C ASP A 233 39.29 35.64 -7.08
N GLU A 234 39.55 34.93 -5.98
CA GLU A 234 39.80 33.49 -5.96
C GLU A 234 38.71 32.75 -5.17
N TRP A 235 38.46 31.51 -5.59
CA TRP A 235 37.57 30.60 -4.88
C TRP A 235 38.22 30.09 -3.61
N VAL A 236 37.62 30.40 -2.47
CA VAL A 236 38.10 30.01 -1.14
C VAL A 236 37.02 29.26 -0.36
N GLY A 237 37.45 28.42 0.58
CA GLY A 237 36.52 27.85 1.55
C GLY A 237 36.01 28.95 2.50
N LEU A 238 34.71 28.95 2.81
CA LEU A 238 34.07 29.96 3.67
C LEU A 238 34.70 30.06 5.08
N SER A 239 35.36 29.01 5.56
CA SER A 239 36.12 29.03 6.82
C SER A 239 37.45 29.77 6.75
N SER A 240 37.97 30.01 5.54
CA SER A 240 39.30 30.59 5.29
C SER A 240 39.26 32.10 5.06
N SER A 241 38.09 32.66 4.69
CA SER A 241 37.89 34.11 4.51
C SER A 241 36.55 34.53 5.11
N ALA A 242 36.59 35.57 5.95
CA ALA A 242 35.37 36.16 6.52
C ALA A 242 34.65 37.10 5.54
N THR A 243 35.31 37.50 4.45
CA THR A 243 34.78 38.42 3.41
C THR A 243 34.17 37.67 2.23
N ALA A 244 34.48 36.39 2.07
CA ALA A 244 33.95 35.56 0.99
C ALA A 244 32.44 35.36 1.13
N LYS A 245 31.71 35.62 0.05
CA LYS A 245 30.28 35.30 -0.06
C LYS A 245 30.11 33.92 -0.67
N ARG A 246 29.16 33.15 -0.17
CA ARG A 246 28.85 31.81 -0.68
C ARG A 246 28.49 31.86 -2.17
N GLY A 247 29.04 30.93 -2.95
CA GLY A 247 28.84 30.86 -4.41
C GLY A 247 27.37 30.88 -4.82
N PHE A 248 26.54 30.03 -4.22
CA PHE A 248 25.09 29.98 -4.52
C PHE A 248 24.39 31.31 -4.23
N CYS A 249 24.71 31.94 -3.10
CA CYS A 249 24.10 33.19 -2.69
C CYS A 249 24.42 34.30 -3.69
N GLN A 250 25.69 34.44 -4.07
CA GLN A 250 26.17 35.51 -4.94
C GLN A 250 25.78 35.31 -6.42
N PHE A 251 25.91 34.09 -6.95
CA PHE A 251 25.78 33.84 -8.40
C PHE A 251 24.43 33.27 -8.82
N VAL A 252 23.60 32.81 -7.89
CA VAL A 252 22.30 32.21 -8.22
C VAL A 252 21.17 32.94 -7.53
N LEU A 253 21.18 32.99 -6.20
CA LEU A 253 20.04 33.48 -5.42
C LEU A 253 19.90 35.00 -5.49
N GLU A 254 20.98 35.76 -5.30
CA GLU A 254 20.96 37.23 -5.38
C GLU A 254 20.49 37.74 -6.75
N PRO A 255 21.00 37.25 -7.89
CA PRO A 255 20.50 37.68 -9.20
C PRO A 255 19.03 37.34 -9.43
N VAL A 256 18.58 36.15 -9.01
CA VAL A 256 17.16 35.75 -9.08
C VAL A 256 16.28 36.68 -8.24
N LEU A 257 16.72 37.03 -7.02
CA LEU A 257 16.00 37.96 -6.13
C LEU A 257 15.98 39.39 -6.69
N GLN A 258 17.06 39.85 -7.33
CA GLN A 258 17.12 41.20 -7.93
C GLN A 258 16.10 41.36 -9.05
N VAL A 259 16.06 40.41 -9.99
CA VAL A 259 15.07 40.41 -11.08
C VAL A 259 13.65 40.30 -10.49
N ALA A 260 13.47 39.54 -9.41
CA ALA A 260 12.19 39.42 -8.73
C ALA A 260 11.69 40.74 -8.12
N VAL A 261 12.58 41.50 -7.46
CA VAL A 261 12.25 42.80 -6.89
C VAL A 261 11.86 43.78 -7.99
N ALA A 262 12.60 43.80 -9.09
CA ALA A 262 12.32 44.68 -10.23
C ALA A 262 10.97 44.40 -10.89
N LEU A 263 10.60 43.12 -11.03
CA LEU A 263 9.27 42.73 -11.54
C LEU A 263 8.12 43.15 -10.60
N ARG A 264 8.37 43.30 -9.30
CA ARG A 264 7.36 43.68 -8.29
C ARG A 264 7.15 45.19 -8.21
N SER A 265 8.23 45.98 -8.33
CA SER A 265 8.16 47.44 -8.17
C SER A 265 7.57 48.16 -9.37
N GLY A 266 7.52 47.53 -10.55
CA GLY A 266 7.09 48.19 -11.79
C GLY A 266 7.97 49.38 -12.18
N ASP A 267 9.13 49.52 -11.53
CA ASP A 267 10.07 50.60 -11.75
C ASP A 267 10.90 50.30 -13.01
N GLU A 268 10.68 51.09 -14.06
CA GLU A 268 11.64 51.24 -15.18
C GLU A 268 12.95 51.95 -14.74
N ALA A 269 13.12 52.25 -13.46
CA ALA A 269 14.17 53.12 -12.93
C ALA A 269 15.46 52.38 -12.53
N SER A 270 16.09 51.77 -13.54
CA SER A 270 17.55 51.74 -13.82
C SER A 270 17.76 50.68 -14.92
N SER A 271 17.14 50.95 -16.07
CA SER A 271 17.01 50.01 -17.17
C SER A 271 18.33 49.50 -17.77
N SER A 272 19.49 50.07 -17.45
CA SER A 272 20.78 49.57 -17.96
C SER A 272 21.37 48.43 -17.14
N ASP A 273 21.36 48.50 -15.81
CA ASP A 273 22.03 47.50 -14.97
C ASP A 273 21.12 46.28 -14.75
N LEU A 274 19.81 46.51 -14.76
CA LEU A 274 18.77 45.47 -14.77
C LEU A 274 18.64 44.78 -16.13
N SER A 275 18.80 45.50 -17.25
CA SER A 275 18.90 44.85 -18.56
C SER A 275 20.20 44.07 -18.66
N LEU A 276 21.33 44.57 -18.14
CA LEU A 276 22.59 43.82 -18.14
C LEU A 276 22.51 42.55 -17.29
N THR A 277 21.97 42.60 -16.07
CA THR A 277 21.80 41.40 -15.23
C THR A 277 20.74 40.44 -15.80
N ALA A 278 19.67 40.95 -16.41
CA ALA A 278 18.71 40.14 -17.13
C ALA A 278 19.34 39.51 -18.39
N GLU A 279 20.00 40.27 -19.27
CA GLU A 279 20.74 39.80 -20.45
C GLU A 279 21.83 38.79 -20.06
N GLU A 280 22.59 39.06 -19.00
CA GLU A 280 23.59 38.14 -18.45
C GLU A 280 22.93 36.83 -18.03
N LEU A 281 21.77 36.87 -17.37
CA LEU A 281 20.97 35.68 -17.02
C LEU A 281 20.12 35.13 -18.19
N GLY A 282 20.09 35.80 -19.34
CA GLY A 282 19.26 35.50 -20.50
C GLY A 282 17.78 35.93 -20.41
N LEU A 283 17.37 36.62 -19.34
CA LEU A 283 16.01 36.96 -18.85
C LEU A 283 15.24 38.07 -19.58
N ASP A 284 15.64 38.50 -20.77
CA ASP A 284 15.01 39.62 -21.53
C ASP A 284 13.51 39.43 -21.82
N VAL A 285 12.98 38.21 -21.66
CA VAL A 285 11.59 37.83 -21.95
C VAL A 285 10.81 37.42 -20.69
N GLY A 286 11.40 37.59 -19.50
CA GLY A 286 10.88 37.11 -18.21
C GLY A 286 11.29 35.66 -17.88
N PHE A 287 11.26 35.30 -16.59
CA PHE A 287 11.78 34.02 -16.07
C PHE A 287 11.27 32.76 -16.79
N ALA A 288 10.00 32.72 -17.16
CA ALA A 288 9.38 31.54 -17.78
C ALA A 288 9.90 31.24 -19.19
N GLY A 289 10.39 32.25 -19.93
CA GLY A 289 10.94 32.06 -21.28
C GLY A 289 12.35 31.49 -21.32
N VAL A 290 13.10 31.61 -20.22
CA VAL A 290 14.55 31.40 -20.17
C VAL A 290 14.90 30.22 -19.29
N LEU A 291 14.15 30.08 -18.20
CA LEU A 291 14.26 28.99 -17.24
C LEU A 291 12.89 28.31 -17.11
N PRO A 292 12.36 27.70 -18.19
CA PRO A 292 11.05 27.09 -18.17
C PRO A 292 11.00 25.94 -17.17
N ILE A 293 9.96 25.91 -16.33
CA ILE A 293 9.79 24.87 -15.29
C ILE A 293 9.71 23.46 -15.88
N SER A 294 9.19 23.34 -17.11
CA SER A 294 9.04 22.09 -17.85
C SER A 294 10.39 21.38 -18.06
N ASP A 295 11.39 22.12 -18.50
CA ASP A 295 12.73 21.58 -18.76
C ASP A 295 13.36 21.06 -17.48
N VAL A 296 13.21 21.79 -16.38
CA VAL A 296 13.78 21.38 -15.09
C VAL A 296 13.12 20.11 -14.55
N VAL A 297 11.79 20.02 -14.62
CA VAL A 297 11.05 18.81 -14.22
C VAL A 297 11.44 17.60 -15.07
N LEU A 298 11.59 17.79 -16.38
CA LEU A 298 11.98 16.71 -17.30
C LEU A 298 13.45 16.32 -17.16
N GLN A 299 14.35 17.28 -16.91
CA GLN A 299 15.77 17.03 -16.60
C GLN A 299 15.91 16.24 -15.30
N LEU A 300 15.17 16.60 -14.24
CA LEU A 300 15.12 15.80 -13.00
C LEU A 300 14.73 14.35 -13.28
N ALA A 301 13.68 14.16 -14.10
CA ALA A 301 13.19 12.84 -14.45
C ALA A 301 14.22 12.01 -15.23
N VAL A 302 14.88 12.60 -16.23
CA VAL A 302 15.78 11.87 -17.14
C VAL A 302 17.13 11.58 -16.50
N ASN A 303 17.70 12.57 -15.82
CA ASN A 303 19.09 12.52 -15.33
C ASN A 303 19.22 11.75 -14.01
N HIS A 304 18.19 11.80 -13.15
CA HIS A 304 18.28 11.25 -11.79
C HIS A 304 17.36 10.07 -11.50
N LEU A 305 16.27 9.90 -12.26
CA LEU A 305 15.38 8.75 -12.06
C LEU A 305 15.84 7.54 -12.88
N PRO A 306 15.74 6.32 -12.33
CA PRO A 306 16.17 5.11 -13.02
C PRO A 306 15.22 4.74 -14.16
N SER A 307 15.75 4.03 -15.15
CA SER A 307 14.95 3.34 -16.15
C SER A 307 14.30 2.08 -15.54
N PRO A 308 13.23 1.53 -16.14
CA PRO A 308 12.62 0.27 -15.71
C PRO A 308 13.63 -0.88 -15.62
N VAL A 309 14.66 -0.87 -16.47
CA VAL A 309 15.76 -1.86 -16.50
C VAL A 309 16.55 -1.88 -15.19
N VAL A 310 16.83 -0.70 -14.63
CA VAL A 310 17.58 -0.55 -13.37
C VAL A 310 16.65 -0.65 -12.16
N ALA A 311 15.43 -0.12 -12.27
CA ALA A 311 14.51 -0.02 -11.15
C ALA A 311 13.88 -1.38 -10.76
N GLN A 312 13.44 -2.20 -11.73
CA GLN A 312 12.71 -3.44 -11.44
C GLN A 312 13.50 -4.43 -10.57
N PRO A 313 14.77 -4.76 -10.86
CA PRO A 313 15.56 -5.66 -10.01
C PRO A 313 15.74 -5.13 -8.60
N ARG A 314 16.01 -3.82 -8.45
CA ARG A 314 16.14 -3.15 -7.16
C ARG A 314 14.87 -3.24 -6.32
N ARG A 315 13.71 -3.23 -6.97
CA ARG A 315 12.38 -3.35 -6.35
C ARG A 315 11.96 -4.79 -6.06
N GLY A 316 12.76 -5.79 -6.41
CA GLY A 316 12.40 -7.21 -6.27
C GLY A 316 11.30 -7.64 -7.25
N MET A 317 11.10 -6.88 -8.33
CA MET A 317 10.16 -7.22 -9.40
C MET A 317 10.81 -8.18 -10.41
N PRO A 318 10.02 -8.94 -11.19
CA PRO A 318 10.55 -9.77 -12.25
C PRO A 318 11.48 -8.98 -13.19
N PRO A 319 12.61 -9.57 -13.61
CA PRO A 319 13.49 -8.93 -14.56
C PRO A 319 12.78 -8.71 -15.91
N LEU A 320 13.17 -7.65 -16.62
CA LEU A 320 12.78 -7.46 -18.03
C LEU A 320 13.44 -8.58 -18.83
N ALA A 321 12.66 -9.59 -19.21
CA ALA A 321 13.10 -10.65 -20.11
C ALA A 321 12.43 -10.46 -21.46
N ASP A 322 13.24 -10.47 -22.52
CA ASP A 322 12.79 -10.38 -23.92
C ASP A 322 12.29 -11.73 -24.46
N ASN A 323 12.49 -12.83 -23.71
CA ASN A 323 12.16 -14.18 -24.17
C ASN A 323 10.66 -14.46 -24.12
N GLU A 324 10.16 -15.08 -25.19
CA GLU A 324 8.73 -15.38 -25.39
C GLU A 324 8.14 -16.37 -24.36
N ASP A 325 8.97 -17.11 -23.62
CA ASP A 325 8.54 -18.31 -22.87
C ASP A 325 8.46 -18.19 -21.34
N SER A 326 8.81 -17.05 -20.75
CA SER A 326 8.79 -16.90 -19.28
C SER A 326 7.61 -16.04 -18.80
N SER A 327 6.66 -16.68 -18.11
CA SER A 327 5.62 -16.12 -17.21
C SER A 327 5.53 -14.59 -17.19
N ARG A 328 4.72 -14.06 -18.11
CA ARG A 328 4.54 -12.62 -18.35
C ARG A 328 3.67 -12.04 -17.26
N VAL A 329 4.15 -11.00 -16.60
CA VAL A 329 3.47 -10.31 -15.49
C VAL A 329 3.08 -8.92 -15.94
N VAL A 330 1.77 -8.63 -15.95
CA VAL A 330 1.26 -7.27 -16.10
C VAL A 330 0.77 -6.78 -14.75
N MET A 331 1.30 -5.65 -14.30
CA MET A 331 0.87 -4.98 -13.07
C MET A 331 -0.26 -4.02 -13.39
N LEU A 332 -1.47 -4.33 -12.93
CA LEU A 332 -2.67 -3.60 -13.28
C LEU A 332 -3.09 -2.60 -12.22
N ALA A 333 -3.42 -1.39 -12.67
CA ALA A 333 -3.92 -0.32 -11.84
C ALA A 333 -5.42 -0.43 -11.54
N SER A 334 -6.24 -0.89 -12.49
CA SER A 334 -7.70 -1.06 -12.32
C SER A 334 -8.29 -1.87 -13.47
N LEU A 335 -9.40 -2.56 -13.23
CA LEU A 335 -10.14 -3.37 -14.21
C LEU A 335 -11.55 -2.80 -14.39
N LEU A 336 -11.87 -2.32 -15.60
CA LEU A 336 -13.23 -1.88 -15.95
C LEU A 336 -13.97 -3.07 -16.58
N GLU A 337 -15.21 -3.31 -16.18
CA GLU A 337 -16.09 -4.27 -16.86
C GLU A 337 -17.33 -3.49 -17.30
N GLU A 338 -17.51 -3.27 -18.61
CA GLU A 338 -18.75 -2.70 -19.15
C GLU A 338 -19.39 -3.70 -20.11
N GLN A 339 -20.72 -3.82 -20.05
CA GLN A 339 -21.48 -4.54 -21.06
C GLN A 339 -21.71 -3.60 -22.24
N GLY A 340 -21.09 -3.89 -23.38
CA GLY A 340 -21.26 -3.15 -24.63
C GLY A 340 -21.34 -4.09 -25.82
N SER A 341 -22.07 -3.69 -26.86
CA SER A 341 -22.10 -4.37 -28.15
C SER A 341 -20.94 -3.84 -29.00
N ILE A 342 -20.08 -4.72 -29.48
CA ILE A 342 -19.05 -4.40 -30.48
C ILE A 342 -19.41 -5.15 -31.75
N ASP A 343 -19.42 -4.43 -32.87
CA ASP A 343 -19.78 -4.95 -34.18
C ASP A 343 -21.16 -5.64 -34.26
N GLY A 344 -22.11 -5.21 -33.40
CA GLY A 344 -23.49 -5.73 -33.40
C GLY A 344 -23.64 -7.14 -32.79
N VAL A 345 -22.60 -7.66 -32.13
CA VAL A 345 -22.66 -8.89 -31.33
C VAL A 345 -22.86 -8.51 -29.87
N ASP A 346 -23.96 -8.95 -29.27
CA ASP A 346 -24.19 -8.85 -27.83
C ASP A 346 -23.33 -9.91 -27.11
N GLY A 347 -22.14 -9.51 -26.66
CA GLY A 347 -21.21 -10.34 -25.90
C GLY A 347 -20.80 -9.70 -24.57
N ARG A 348 -20.47 -10.53 -23.56
CA ARG A 348 -19.77 -10.07 -22.34
C ARG A 348 -18.31 -9.78 -22.69
N HIS A 349 -18.05 -8.60 -23.23
CA HIS A 349 -16.67 -8.19 -23.50
C HIS A 349 -16.10 -7.49 -22.27
N THR A 350 -14.90 -7.85 -21.80
CA THR A 350 -14.29 -7.22 -20.62
C THR A 350 -13.21 -6.22 -21.02
N PHE A 351 -13.43 -4.92 -20.80
CA PHE A 351 -12.61 -3.85 -21.38
C PHE A 351 -11.74 -3.08 -20.39
N CYS A 352 -10.47 -2.91 -20.78
CA CYS A 352 -9.58 -1.80 -20.43
C CYS A 352 -9.01 -1.78 -19.01
N THR A 353 -7.81 -2.35 -18.88
CA THR A 353 -6.96 -2.17 -17.71
C THR A 353 -5.74 -1.33 -18.08
N LEU A 354 -5.56 -0.15 -17.46
CA LEU A 354 -4.26 0.52 -17.49
C LEU A 354 -3.29 -0.33 -16.66
N GLY A 355 -2.23 -0.81 -17.29
CA GLY A 355 -1.25 -1.64 -16.64
C GLY A 355 0.15 -1.40 -17.17
N ARG A 356 1.14 -1.76 -16.36
CA ARG A 356 2.54 -1.82 -16.75
C ARG A 356 2.91 -3.27 -17.05
N VAL A 357 3.44 -3.52 -18.25
CA VAL A 357 4.02 -4.82 -18.59
C VAL A 357 5.39 -4.91 -17.94
N LEU A 358 5.61 -5.82 -17.00
CA LEU A 358 6.89 -5.94 -16.29
C LEU A 358 7.89 -6.83 -17.04
N SER A 359 7.41 -7.85 -17.73
CA SER A 359 8.24 -8.82 -18.46
C SER A 359 7.50 -9.40 -19.67
N GLY A 360 8.24 -9.68 -20.75
CA GLY A 360 7.69 -10.14 -22.03
C GLY A 360 6.88 -9.08 -22.79
N ARG A 361 6.08 -9.53 -23.76
CA ARG A 361 5.28 -8.64 -24.63
C ARG A 361 3.80 -9.00 -24.57
N LEU A 362 2.92 -8.08 -24.24
CA LEU A 362 1.48 -8.38 -24.26
C LEU A 362 0.96 -8.27 -25.69
N VAL A 363 0.38 -9.33 -26.25
CA VAL A 363 -0.12 -9.37 -27.65
C VAL A 363 -1.56 -9.89 -27.67
N ALA A 364 -2.35 -9.46 -28.65
CA ALA A 364 -3.65 -10.05 -28.93
C ALA A 364 -3.55 -11.57 -29.20
N GLY A 365 -4.56 -12.32 -28.77
CA GLY A 365 -4.64 -13.79 -28.80
C GLY A 365 -4.06 -14.50 -27.57
N GLN A 366 -3.38 -13.80 -26.66
CA GLN A 366 -2.77 -14.40 -25.47
C GLN A 366 -3.81 -14.69 -24.38
N ARG A 367 -3.65 -15.82 -23.68
CA ARG A 367 -4.46 -16.13 -22.48
C ARG A 367 -3.81 -15.57 -21.24
N VAL A 368 -4.55 -14.77 -20.49
CA VAL A 368 -4.11 -14.11 -19.26
C VAL A 368 -4.97 -14.58 -18.09
N LYS A 369 -4.32 -15.01 -17.02
CA LYS A 369 -4.89 -15.39 -15.73
C LYS A 369 -4.73 -14.20 -14.79
N PHE A 370 -5.83 -13.60 -14.35
CA PHE A 370 -5.77 -12.54 -13.35
C PHE A 370 -5.55 -13.16 -11.98
N THR A 371 -4.65 -12.57 -11.21
CA THR A 371 -4.33 -12.96 -9.84
C THR A 371 -4.08 -11.70 -9.04
N ARG A 372 -4.56 -11.64 -7.80
CA ARG A 372 -4.35 -10.46 -6.94
C ARG A 372 -2.92 -10.47 -6.39
N TYR A 373 -2.22 -9.35 -6.55
CA TYR A 373 -0.87 -9.15 -6.02
C TYR A 373 -0.93 -8.75 -4.55
N CYS A 374 -0.33 -9.56 -3.70
CA CYS A 374 0.00 -9.20 -2.32
C CYS A 374 1.51 -8.95 -2.25
N ALA A 375 1.92 -7.88 -1.56
CA ALA A 375 3.34 -7.67 -1.25
C ALA A 375 3.89 -8.93 -0.54
N GLY A 376 5.04 -9.43 -1.00
CA GLY A 376 5.60 -10.73 -0.57
C GLY A 376 5.56 -11.85 -1.62
N GLY A 377 5.10 -11.56 -2.85
CA GLY A 377 5.27 -12.47 -4.00
C GLY A 377 4.46 -13.77 -3.96
N THR A 378 3.52 -13.89 -3.02
CA THR A 378 2.70 -15.09 -2.89
C THR A 378 1.55 -15.08 -3.88
N GLU A 379 1.39 -16.18 -4.62
CA GLU A 379 0.12 -16.60 -5.22
C GLU A 379 -0.93 -16.74 -4.10
N GLY A 380 -1.64 -15.66 -3.81
CA GLY A 380 -2.76 -15.68 -2.89
C GLY A 380 -3.92 -16.43 -3.53
N SER A 381 -4.29 -17.56 -2.93
CA SER A 381 -5.64 -18.16 -2.90
C SER A 381 -6.48 -18.02 -4.18
N ASP A 382 -6.72 -19.16 -4.86
CA ASP A 382 -7.56 -19.49 -6.04
C ASP A 382 -8.92 -18.75 -6.26
N ALA A 383 -9.33 -17.79 -5.43
CA ALA A 383 -10.66 -17.19 -5.44
C ALA A 383 -10.94 -16.26 -6.63
N TRP A 384 -9.91 -15.73 -7.32
CA TRP A 384 -10.06 -14.88 -8.51
C TRP A 384 -9.20 -15.31 -9.70
N ASP A 385 -8.95 -16.60 -9.84
CA ASP A 385 -8.24 -17.10 -11.01
C ASP A 385 -9.17 -17.10 -12.23
N CYS A 386 -9.47 -15.92 -12.77
CA CYS A 386 -10.16 -15.81 -14.05
C CYS A 386 -9.14 -15.81 -15.19
N VAL A 387 -9.32 -16.75 -16.12
CA VAL A 387 -8.54 -16.78 -17.35
C VAL A 387 -9.37 -16.10 -18.43
N LYS A 388 -8.81 -15.06 -19.04
CA LYS A 388 -9.39 -14.34 -20.16
C LYS A 388 -8.43 -14.35 -21.36
N THR A 389 -8.95 -14.12 -22.55
CA THR A 389 -8.14 -14.01 -23.78
C THR A 389 -8.03 -12.54 -24.16
N VAL A 390 -6.80 -12.06 -24.39
CA VAL A 390 -6.54 -10.70 -24.85
C VAL A 390 -7.02 -10.58 -26.29
N THR A 391 -7.97 -9.71 -26.60
CA THR A 391 -8.45 -9.52 -27.98
C THR A 391 -7.77 -8.37 -28.68
N SER A 392 -7.36 -7.34 -27.95
CA SER A 392 -6.70 -6.16 -28.51
C SER A 392 -5.78 -5.52 -27.47
N THR A 393 -4.68 -4.95 -27.96
CA THR A 393 -3.70 -4.22 -27.14
C THR A 393 -3.55 -2.81 -27.68
N MET A 394 -3.50 -1.83 -26.78
CA MET A 394 -3.38 -0.41 -27.06
C MET A 394 -2.14 0.13 -26.34
N ALA A 395 -1.18 0.61 -27.13
CA ALA A 395 0.00 1.28 -26.59
C ALA A 395 -0.34 2.70 -26.11
N MET A 396 0.35 3.18 -25.07
CA MET A 396 0.27 4.58 -24.62
C MET A 396 0.65 5.50 -25.79
N GLY A 397 -0.33 6.28 -26.26
CA GLY A 397 -0.28 6.97 -27.55
C GLY A 397 -1.60 6.91 -28.32
N GLN A 398 -2.41 5.85 -28.09
CA GLN A 398 -3.69 5.64 -28.79
C GLN A 398 -4.93 6.09 -28.01
N PHE A 399 -4.77 6.62 -26.80
CA PHE A 399 -5.87 7.16 -26.00
C PHE A 399 -6.04 8.66 -26.28
N GLN A 400 -7.04 9.01 -27.08
CA GLN A 400 -7.52 10.38 -27.23
C GLN A 400 -8.99 10.44 -26.82
N GLY A 401 -9.29 11.17 -25.73
CA GLY A 401 -10.65 11.53 -25.34
C GLY A 401 -11.26 10.70 -24.21
N SER A 402 -12.42 11.17 -23.72
CA SER A 402 -13.26 10.57 -22.69
C SER A 402 -14.07 9.35 -23.17
N GLY A 403 -13.86 8.92 -24.42
CA GLY A 403 -14.48 7.74 -25.01
C GLY A 403 -13.42 6.80 -25.55
N LEU A 404 -13.43 5.56 -25.06
CA LEU A 404 -12.66 4.43 -25.58
C LEU A 404 -13.20 4.05 -26.97
N GLN A 405 -12.82 4.78 -28.03
CA GLN A 405 -12.92 4.22 -29.38
C GLN A 405 -11.61 3.49 -29.69
N PRO A 406 -11.62 2.16 -29.93
CA PRO A 406 -10.44 1.49 -30.46
C PRO A 406 -10.18 2.05 -31.86
N PRO A 407 -9.09 2.80 -32.11
CA PRO A 407 -8.77 3.16 -33.49
C PRO A 407 -8.39 1.87 -34.25
N ASP A 408 -8.82 1.79 -35.51
CA ASP A 408 -8.45 0.74 -36.47
C ASP A 408 -6.92 0.63 -36.62
N GLN A 409 -6.27 -0.16 -35.75
CA GLN A 409 -4.96 -0.80 -35.93
C GLN A 409 -4.51 -1.40 -34.59
N THR A 410 -4.65 -2.73 -34.50
CA THR A 410 -4.04 -3.60 -33.49
C THR A 410 -2.56 -3.28 -33.35
N ALA A 411 -2.12 -2.85 -32.17
CA ALA A 411 -0.69 -2.70 -31.89
C ALA A 411 0.03 -4.04 -32.11
N ASP A 412 1.31 -4.00 -32.47
CA ASP A 412 2.23 -5.17 -32.49
C ASP A 412 2.48 -5.72 -31.07
N GLY A 413 1.59 -5.47 -30.10
CA GLY A 413 1.74 -5.73 -28.68
C GLY A 413 2.44 -4.62 -27.88
N ILE A 414 2.38 -4.72 -26.55
CA ILE A 414 3.00 -3.81 -25.59
C ILE A 414 4.27 -4.48 -25.03
N PRO A 415 5.47 -3.95 -25.32
CA PRO A 415 6.73 -4.52 -24.81
C PRO A 415 6.92 -4.26 -23.31
N ALA A 416 7.78 -5.05 -22.68
CA ALA A 416 8.11 -4.95 -21.27
C ALA A 416 8.64 -3.56 -20.90
N GLY A 417 8.37 -3.13 -19.67
CA GLY A 417 8.74 -1.82 -19.16
C GLY A 417 7.84 -0.69 -19.65
N ASN A 418 6.74 -0.95 -20.35
CA ASN A 418 5.82 0.07 -20.83
C ASN A 418 4.46 -0.01 -20.15
N PHE A 419 3.79 1.14 -20.10
CA PHE A 419 2.36 1.19 -19.85
C PHE A 419 1.57 0.85 -21.13
N GLY A 420 0.39 0.28 -20.95
CA GLY A 420 -0.57 0.12 -22.02
C GLY A 420 -1.93 -0.30 -21.47
N ALA A 421 -2.91 -0.31 -22.36
CA ALA A 421 -4.22 -0.87 -22.09
C ALA A 421 -4.48 -2.06 -22.99
N PHE A 422 -5.35 -2.96 -22.55
CA PHE A 422 -5.75 -4.09 -23.36
C PHE A 422 -7.18 -4.49 -23.06
N VAL A 423 -7.73 -5.23 -23.99
CA VAL A 423 -9.10 -5.73 -24.00
C VAL A 423 -9.05 -7.24 -23.81
N CYS A 424 -9.96 -7.76 -22.99
CA CYS A 424 -10.08 -9.18 -22.73
C CYS A 424 -11.50 -9.69 -23.00
N GLU A 425 -11.61 -10.95 -23.37
CA GLU A 425 -12.87 -11.68 -23.45
C GLU A 425 -12.78 -12.98 -22.65
N ASP A 426 -13.93 -13.44 -22.13
CA ASP A 426 -14.00 -14.72 -21.44
C ASP A 426 -13.60 -15.86 -22.38
N VAL A 427 -12.82 -16.83 -21.87
CA VAL A 427 -12.35 -17.96 -22.68
C VAL A 427 -13.54 -18.84 -23.08
N ALA A 428 -13.75 -19.02 -24.39
CA ALA A 428 -14.67 -20.05 -24.89
C ALA A 428 -14.13 -21.44 -24.52
N GLU A 429 -14.98 -22.33 -23.98
CA GLU A 429 -14.66 -23.62 -23.35
C GLU A 429 -13.80 -24.61 -24.17
N GLN A 430 -13.46 -24.31 -25.43
CA GLN A 430 -12.86 -25.27 -26.38
C GLN A 430 -11.33 -25.21 -26.54
N THR A 431 -10.59 -24.31 -25.89
CA THR A 431 -9.12 -24.19 -26.08
C THR A 431 -8.35 -24.37 -24.77
N ALA A 432 -8.14 -25.62 -24.34
CA ALA A 432 -7.52 -25.94 -23.04
C ALA A 432 -5.97 -25.96 -23.03
N GLU A 433 -5.29 -25.94 -24.19
CA GLU A 433 -3.87 -26.37 -24.29
C GLU A 433 -2.79 -25.27 -24.35
N ALA A 434 -3.14 -23.97 -24.42
CA ALA A 434 -2.12 -22.90 -24.53
C ALA A 434 -1.47 -22.52 -23.17
N PRO A 435 -0.25 -21.97 -23.10
CA PRO A 435 0.28 -21.43 -21.84
C PRO A 435 -0.58 -20.25 -21.33
N THR A 436 -0.79 -20.14 -20.02
CA THR A 436 -1.49 -19.01 -19.37
C THR A 436 -0.46 -18.03 -18.80
N HIS A 437 -0.61 -16.75 -19.11
CA HIS A 437 0.21 -15.66 -18.56
C HIS A 437 -0.44 -15.07 -17.30
N THR A 438 0.32 -14.59 -16.31
CA THR A 438 -0.26 -14.11 -15.05
C THR A 438 -0.36 -12.59 -15.02
N VAL A 439 -1.49 -12.06 -14.59
CA VAL A 439 -1.73 -10.62 -14.50
C VAL A 439 -1.98 -10.27 -13.04
N TRP A 440 -1.15 -9.40 -12.49
CA TRP A 440 -1.15 -9.00 -11.09
C TRP A 440 -2.01 -7.76 -10.88
N LEU A 441 -3.13 -7.94 -10.17
CA LEU A 441 -4.00 -6.84 -9.73
C LEU A 441 -3.44 -6.23 -8.45
N LEU A 442 -3.23 -4.92 -8.43
CA LEU A 442 -2.71 -4.25 -7.23
C LEU A 442 -3.68 -4.35 -6.05
N ALA A 443 -3.15 -4.71 -4.88
CA ALA A 443 -3.88 -4.66 -3.62
C ALA A 443 -3.57 -3.37 -2.86
N SER A 444 -4.61 -2.82 -2.22
CA SER A 444 -4.50 -1.72 -1.27
C SER A 444 -3.40 -1.96 -0.24
N ALA A 445 -2.55 -0.96 -0.03
CA ALA A 445 -1.62 -0.95 1.11
C ALA A 445 -2.31 -0.57 2.43
N ALA A 446 -3.53 -0.03 2.38
CA ALA A 446 -4.29 0.29 3.58
C ALA A 446 -5.03 -0.95 4.09
N SER A 447 -4.91 -1.23 5.39
CA SER A 447 -5.62 -2.32 6.04
C SER A 447 -7.15 -2.14 5.91
N PRO A 448 -7.87 -3.11 5.35
CA PRO A 448 -9.31 -3.02 5.18
C PRO A 448 -10.02 -3.34 6.50
N VAL A 449 -10.20 -2.32 7.34
CA VAL A 449 -10.69 -2.49 8.71
C VAL A 449 -12.21 -2.41 8.86
N LEU A 450 -12.90 -1.86 7.86
CA LEU A 450 -14.35 -1.83 7.82
C LEU A 450 -14.85 -2.87 6.81
N ARG A 451 -15.65 -3.82 7.27
CA ARG A 451 -16.20 -4.92 6.45
C ARG A 451 -17.70 -4.80 6.34
N VAL A 452 -18.21 -5.33 5.24
CA VAL A 452 -19.64 -5.40 4.95
C VAL A 452 -19.95 -6.77 4.43
N THR A 453 -20.87 -7.46 5.09
CA THR A 453 -21.40 -8.72 4.57
C THR A 453 -22.64 -8.41 3.74
N ILE A 454 -22.72 -8.99 2.55
CA ILE A 454 -23.83 -8.79 1.63
C ILE A 454 -24.54 -10.13 1.43
N MET A 455 -25.82 -10.19 1.80
CA MET A 455 -26.61 -11.42 1.72
C MET A 455 -27.89 -11.21 0.90
N PRO A 456 -28.50 -12.29 0.38
CA PRO A 456 -29.87 -12.20 -0.15
C PRO A 456 -30.85 -11.79 0.95
N ALA A 457 -31.73 -10.82 0.67
CA ALA A 457 -32.65 -10.25 1.66
C ALA A 457 -33.63 -11.25 2.28
N ARG A 458 -33.88 -12.37 1.59
CA ARG A 458 -34.77 -13.46 2.03
C ARG A 458 -34.23 -14.32 3.20
N GLY A 459 -32.98 -14.11 3.62
CA GLY A 459 -32.31 -14.96 4.62
C GLY A 459 -31.95 -16.34 4.05
N PHE A 460 -31.13 -17.10 4.77
CA PHE A 460 -30.75 -18.45 4.35
C PHE A 460 -31.93 -19.43 4.48
N ASP A 461 -32.40 -19.96 3.35
CA ASP A 461 -33.48 -20.95 3.28
C ASP A 461 -33.03 -22.29 2.68
N GLY A 462 -31.76 -22.41 2.29
CA GLY A 462 -31.18 -23.58 1.62
C GLY A 462 -31.75 -23.87 0.24
N SER A 463 -32.57 -22.98 -0.33
CA SER A 463 -33.22 -23.17 -1.63
C SER A 463 -32.24 -23.08 -2.79
N GLN A 464 -32.60 -23.69 -3.92
CA GLN A 464 -31.81 -23.55 -5.15
C GLN A 464 -31.78 -22.10 -5.64
N GLU A 465 -32.84 -21.35 -5.41
CA GLU A 465 -32.89 -19.93 -5.72
C GLU A 465 -31.91 -19.13 -4.87
N TRP A 466 -31.84 -19.37 -3.54
CA TRP A 466 -30.88 -18.68 -2.67
C TRP A 466 -29.45 -18.91 -3.12
N ASN A 467 -29.13 -20.15 -3.51
CA ASN A 467 -27.81 -20.48 -4.07
C ASN A 467 -27.53 -19.74 -5.38
N ASN A 468 -28.54 -19.56 -6.25
CA ASN A 468 -28.40 -18.80 -7.49
C ASN A 468 -28.18 -17.29 -7.21
N ASP A 469 -28.91 -16.71 -6.26
CA ASP A 469 -28.75 -15.31 -5.89
C ASP A 469 -27.42 -15.05 -5.18
N SER A 470 -27.00 -15.94 -4.27
CA SER A 470 -25.70 -15.86 -3.62
C SER A 470 -24.54 -15.89 -4.63
N LYS A 471 -24.64 -16.74 -5.66
CA LYS A 471 -23.66 -16.75 -6.77
C LYS A 471 -23.63 -15.43 -7.54
N LYS A 472 -24.79 -14.87 -7.90
CA LYS A 472 -24.87 -13.57 -8.58
C LYS A 472 -24.28 -12.45 -7.73
N ILE A 473 -24.58 -12.42 -6.42
CA ILE A 473 -24.01 -11.43 -5.50
C ILE A 473 -22.50 -11.58 -5.43
N LYS A 474 -21.97 -12.81 -5.31
CA LYS A 474 -20.52 -13.07 -5.35
C LYS A 474 -19.88 -12.53 -6.62
N GLU A 475 -20.48 -12.75 -7.80
CA GLU A 475 -20.00 -12.20 -9.07
C GLU A 475 -19.99 -10.66 -9.09
N VAL A 476 -21.06 -10.02 -8.60
CA VAL A 476 -21.17 -8.55 -8.55
C VAL A 476 -20.15 -7.94 -7.58
N VAL A 477 -20.06 -8.47 -6.36
CA VAL A 477 -19.07 -8.01 -5.35
C VAL A 477 -17.67 -8.13 -5.93
N HIS A 478 -17.38 -9.25 -6.58
CA HIS A 478 -16.08 -9.46 -7.17
C HIS A 478 -15.78 -8.47 -8.30
N ARG A 479 -16.77 -8.15 -9.14
CA ARG A 479 -16.64 -7.13 -10.18
C ARG A 479 -16.34 -5.76 -9.58
N VAL A 480 -17.06 -5.34 -8.53
CA VAL A 480 -16.82 -4.06 -7.87
C VAL A 480 -15.43 -3.98 -7.24
N VAL A 481 -14.99 -5.05 -6.58
CA VAL A 481 -13.63 -5.14 -6.02
C VAL A 481 -12.56 -5.12 -7.11
N SER A 482 -12.82 -5.68 -8.29
CA SER A 482 -11.88 -5.63 -9.42
C SER A 482 -11.70 -4.23 -10.01
N ARG A 483 -12.73 -3.38 -9.90
CA ARG A 483 -12.70 -1.98 -10.33
C ARG A 483 -11.87 -1.11 -9.38
N ASP A 484 -11.95 -1.40 -8.07
CA ASP A 484 -11.29 -0.61 -7.04
C ASP A 484 -10.18 -1.38 -6.30
N PRO A 485 -8.88 -1.08 -6.56
CA PRO A 485 -7.78 -1.75 -5.86
C PRO A 485 -7.78 -1.49 -4.35
N THR A 486 -8.47 -0.43 -3.89
CA THR A 486 -8.58 -0.07 -2.46
C THR A 486 -9.54 -0.97 -1.69
N LEU A 487 -10.42 -1.69 -2.39
CA LEU A 487 -11.40 -2.61 -1.81
C LEU A 487 -10.86 -4.03 -1.79
N THR A 488 -11.23 -4.79 -0.77
CA THR A 488 -10.88 -6.21 -0.63
C THR A 488 -12.14 -7.02 -0.39
N CYS A 489 -12.10 -8.31 -0.72
CA CYS A 489 -13.14 -9.28 -0.39
C CYS A 489 -12.48 -10.53 0.18
N ASP A 490 -13.16 -11.19 1.13
CA ASP A 490 -12.63 -12.43 1.70
C ASP A 490 -12.62 -13.54 0.64
N SER A 491 -11.56 -14.34 0.63
CA SER A 491 -11.33 -15.39 -0.36
C SER A 491 -11.94 -16.74 0.03
N ASN A 492 -12.58 -16.84 1.21
CA ASN A 492 -13.13 -18.10 1.69
C ASN A 492 -14.40 -18.46 0.88
N PRO A 493 -14.39 -19.52 0.06
CA PRO A 493 -15.55 -19.88 -0.76
C PRO A 493 -16.76 -20.28 0.08
N PHE A 494 -16.53 -20.66 1.35
CA PHE A 494 -17.55 -21.07 2.31
C PHE A 494 -18.12 -19.92 3.15
N GLU A 495 -17.55 -18.72 3.07
CA GLU A 495 -18.10 -17.54 3.74
C GLU A 495 -19.01 -16.74 2.80
N ASP A 496 -19.86 -15.93 3.41
CA ASP A 496 -20.70 -14.96 2.73
C ASP A 496 -19.82 -13.90 2.05
N PRO A 497 -20.26 -13.34 0.90
CA PRO A 497 -19.47 -12.34 0.21
C PRO A 497 -19.33 -11.10 1.09
N THR A 498 -18.08 -10.80 1.44
CA THR A 498 -17.70 -9.61 2.18
C THR A 498 -17.04 -8.59 1.28
N LEU A 499 -17.35 -7.32 1.53
CA LEU A 499 -16.67 -6.17 0.95
C LEU A 499 -15.97 -5.42 2.09
N ALA A 500 -14.68 -5.17 1.94
CA ALA A 500 -13.87 -4.55 2.98
C ALA A 500 -13.06 -3.38 2.45
N ALA A 501 -13.05 -2.29 3.22
CA ALA A 501 -12.49 -1.00 2.84
C ALA A 501 -11.74 -0.36 4.03
N PRO A 502 -10.81 0.57 3.79
CA PRO A 502 -10.09 1.27 4.86
C PRO A 502 -10.94 2.33 5.57
N ASP A 503 -11.97 2.88 4.93
CA ASP A 503 -12.88 3.87 5.52
C ASP A 503 -14.29 3.81 4.92
N GLU A 504 -15.22 4.52 5.57
CA GLU A 504 -16.63 4.63 5.17
C GLU A 504 -16.79 5.37 3.81
N GLN A 505 -15.90 6.31 3.51
CA GLN A 505 -15.98 7.11 2.27
C GLN A 505 -15.73 6.28 1.01
N ARG A 506 -14.98 5.16 1.10
CA ARG A 506 -14.82 4.20 0.00
C ARG A 506 -15.85 3.10 0.00
N LEU A 507 -16.24 2.69 1.20
CA LEU A 507 -17.19 1.60 1.34
C LEU A 507 -18.57 1.99 0.81
N GLU A 508 -19.06 3.20 1.10
CA GLU A 508 -20.43 3.59 0.76
C GLU A 508 -20.68 3.70 -0.76
N PRO A 509 -19.81 4.33 -1.58
CA PRO A 509 -19.94 4.29 -3.04
C PRO A 509 -19.93 2.87 -3.61
N ALA A 510 -19.09 2.00 -3.05
CA ALA A 510 -18.99 0.61 -3.49
C ALA A 510 -20.26 -0.19 -3.13
N ILE A 511 -20.84 0.04 -1.94
CA ILE A 511 -22.14 -0.53 -1.57
C ILE A 511 -23.22 -0.07 -2.55
N CYS A 512 -23.29 1.23 -2.85
CA CYS A 512 -24.27 1.77 -3.80
C CYS A 512 -24.15 1.12 -5.19
N GLN A 513 -22.91 0.89 -5.65
CA GLN A 513 -22.64 0.22 -6.92
C GLN A 513 -23.09 -1.24 -6.90
N VAL A 514 -22.74 -2.00 -5.84
CA VAL A 514 -23.21 -3.39 -5.68
C VAL A 514 -24.74 -3.45 -5.64
N GLN A 515 -25.38 -2.55 -4.89
CA GLN A 515 -26.85 -2.47 -4.81
C GLN A 515 -27.47 -2.20 -6.18
N ALA A 516 -26.93 -1.24 -6.95
CA ALA A 516 -27.44 -0.90 -8.27
C ALA A 516 -27.32 -2.08 -9.25
N GLU A 517 -26.18 -2.78 -9.26
CA GLU A 517 -25.97 -3.95 -10.12
C GLU A 517 -26.84 -5.14 -9.70
N CYS A 518 -26.97 -5.42 -8.40
CA CYS A 518 -27.87 -6.47 -7.89
C CYS A 518 -29.35 -6.17 -8.22
N ASN A 519 -29.78 -4.91 -8.12
CA ASN A 519 -31.12 -4.49 -8.50
C ASN A 519 -31.38 -4.70 -10.00
N ALA A 520 -30.39 -4.43 -10.86
CA ALA A 520 -30.49 -4.70 -12.30
C ALA A 520 -30.63 -6.20 -12.61
N LEU A 521 -30.08 -7.07 -11.76
CA LEU A 521 -30.22 -8.53 -11.84
C LEU A 521 -31.49 -9.07 -11.16
N GLY A 522 -32.32 -8.20 -10.57
CA GLY A 522 -33.54 -8.57 -9.85
C GLY A 522 -33.28 -9.25 -8.49
N VAL A 523 -32.11 -9.07 -7.89
CA VAL A 523 -31.72 -9.68 -6.61
C VAL A 523 -31.82 -8.65 -5.49
N ALA A 524 -32.71 -8.89 -4.52
CA ALA A 524 -32.80 -8.07 -3.31
C ALA A 524 -31.71 -8.47 -2.31
N ILE A 525 -30.97 -7.49 -1.79
CA ILE A 525 -29.84 -7.70 -0.87
C ILE A 525 -30.10 -7.08 0.51
N SER A 526 -29.50 -7.68 1.54
CA SER A 526 -29.37 -7.19 2.91
C SER A 526 -27.89 -6.94 3.21
N ILE A 527 -27.60 -5.82 3.86
CA ILE A 527 -26.24 -5.32 4.09
C ILE A 527 -26.00 -5.21 5.59
N SER A 528 -24.98 -5.89 6.11
CA SER A 528 -24.52 -5.74 7.49
C SER A 528 -23.12 -5.12 7.54
N ARG A 529 -22.93 -4.07 8.34
CA ARG A 529 -21.64 -3.37 8.50
C ARG A 529 -20.97 -3.86 9.77
N ARG A 530 -19.71 -4.28 9.69
CA ARG A 530 -18.95 -4.83 10.81
C ARG A 530 -17.47 -4.39 10.78
N PRO A 531 -16.88 -4.02 11.92
CA PRO A 531 -15.42 -3.89 12.00
C PRO A 531 -14.73 -5.24 11.78
N ALA A 532 -13.50 -5.20 11.25
CA ALA A 532 -12.61 -6.35 11.18
C ALA A 532 -11.99 -6.63 12.54
N TYR A 533 -12.72 -7.31 13.43
CA TYR A 533 -12.18 -7.77 14.72
C TYR A 533 -11.08 -8.81 14.52
N ARG A 534 -10.28 -9.04 15.56
CA ARG A 534 -9.32 -10.15 15.61
C ARG A 534 -9.33 -10.83 16.96
N GLU A 535 -8.93 -12.09 17.00
CA GLU A 535 -8.80 -12.86 18.24
C GLU A 535 -7.33 -12.85 18.68
N ALA A 536 -7.03 -12.23 19.81
CA ALA A 536 -5.68 -12.19 20.40
C ALA A 536 -5.65 -12.94 21.73
N TYR A 537 -4.53 -12.88 22.45
CA TYR A 537 -4.34 -13.67 23.67
C TYR A 537 -3.58 -12.88 24.73
N THR A 538 -4.06 -12.95 25.98
CA THR A 538 -3.45 -12.22 27.11
C THR A 538 -2.44 -13.09 27.83
N LYS A 539 -1.25 -12.56 28.17
CA LYS A 539 -0.17 -13.26 28.89
C LYS A 539 -0.67 -13.91 30.20
N SER A 540 -1.07 -15.18 30.13
CA SER A 540 -1.47 -16.01 31.29
C SER A 540 -0.44 -17.13 31.56
N GLY A 541 0.83 -16.83 31.33
CA GLY A 541 1.98 -17.75 31.40
C GLY A 541 2.72 -17.86 30.06
N ASP A 542 3.98 -18.31 30.07
CA ASP A 542 4.81 -18.39 28.86
C ASP A 542 4.39 -19.52 27.91
N THR A 543 3.80 -20.60 28.44
CA THR A 543 3.37 -21.77 27.64
C THR A 543 2.18 -22.49 28.26
N THR A 544 1.25 -22.94 27.43
CA THR A 544 0.10 -23.74 27.87
C THR A 544 0.50 -25.19 28.20
N PRO A 545 -0.27 -25.88 29.07
CA PRO A 545 -0.12 -27.32 29.24
C PRO A 545 -0.39 -28.05 27.92
N GLN A 546 0.28 -29.18 27.72
CA GLN A 546 0.09 -29.99 26.51
C GLN A 546 -1.37 -30.44 26.37
N ARG A 547 -1.92 -30.21 25.18
CA ARG A 547 -3.27 -30.61 24.77
C ARG A 547 -3.19 -31.71 23.72
N MET A 548 -4.24 -32.53 23.63
CA MET A 548 -4.31 -33.56 22.60
C MET A 548 -5.68 -33.64 21.96
N SER A 549 -5.70 -33.59 20.63
CA SER A 549 -6.92 -33.74 19.84
C SER A 549 -6.85 -35.02 19.02
N LYS A 550 -7.98 -35.74 18.96
CA LYS A 550 -8.17 -36.93 18.15
C LYS A 550 -8.95 -36.60 16.89
N SER A 551 -8.58 -37.27 15.81
CA SER A 551 -9.37 -37.30 14.57
C SER A 551 -10.68 -38.06 14.77
N GLN A 552 -11.66 -37.88 13.86
CA GLN A 552 -12.97 -38.53 13.95
C GLN A 552 -12.90 -40.06 14.02
N ASN A 553 -11.91 -40.67 13.37
CA ASN A 553 -11.68 -42.12 13.44
C ASN A 553 -10.98 -42.58 14.73
N ARG A 554 -10.59 -41.63 15.61
CA ARG A 554 -9.89 -41.82 16.89
C ARG A 554 -8.48 -42.41 16.80
N ILE A 555 -7.93 -42.49 15.58
CA ILE A 555 -6.61 -43.08 15.32
C ILE A 555 -5.57 -41.98 15.33
N ASN A 556 -5.67 -40.98 14.44
CA ASN A 556 -4.68 -39.90 14.37
C ASN A 556 -4.84 -38.93 15.54
N ARG A 557 -3.71 -38.51 16.12
CA ARG A 557 -3.65 -37.62 17.28
C ARG A 557 -2.62 -36.53 17.07
N VAL A 558 -2.95 -35.31 17.47
CA VAL A 558 -2.03 -34.16 17.47
C VAL A 558 -1.87 -33.70 18.90
N TYR A 559 -0.62 -33.60 19.36
CA TYR A 559 -0.26 -33.07 20.66
C TYR A 559 0.35 -31.68 20.48
N SER A 560 -0.25 -30.67 21.12
CA SER A 560 0.14 -29.29 20.92
C SER A 560 0.24 -28.50 22.22
N ARG A 561 1.19 -27.56 22.23
CA ARG A 561 1.29 -26.46 23.20
C ARG A 561 1.18 -25.14 22.46
N ALA A 562 0.90 -24.07 23.18
CA ALA A 562 0.91 -22.72 22.64
C ALA A 562 1.66 -21.75 23.56
N SER A 563 2.32 -20.80 22.94
CA SER A 563 3.00 -19.67 23.57
C SER A 563 2.67 -18.39 22.80
N LEU A 564 2.86 -17.25 23.43
CA LEU A 564 2.79 -15.96 22.73
C LEU A 564 4.08 -15.71 21.94
N ILE A 565 3.95 -15.02 20.82
CA ILE A 565 5.09 -14.51 20.07
C ILE A 565 5.55 -13.22 20.78
N SER A 566 6.86 -13.02 20.90
CA SER A 566 7.41 -11.74 21.39
C SER A 566 7.24 -10.64 20.32
N ASP A 567 7.13 -9.39 20.77
CA ASP A 567 6.97 -8.25 19.87
C ASP A 567 8.14 -8.13 18.88
N ASP A 568 9.37 -8.41 19.35
CA ASP A 568 10.57 -8.41 18.51
C ASP A 568 10.48 -9.46 17.38
N THR A 569 10.05 -10.68 17.69
CA THR A 569 9.87 -11.74 16.68
C THR A 569 8.73 -11.40 15.73
N MET A 570 7.65 -10.77 16.20
CA MET A 570 6.58 -10.30 15.32
C MET A 570 7.06 -9.21 14.36
N LEU A 571 7.86 -8.25 14.83
CA LEU A 571 8.41 -7.18 14.00
C LEU A 571 9.42 -7.69 12.97
N GLU A 572 10.29 -8.62 13.36
CA GLU A 572 11.15 -9.34 12.43
C GLU A 572 10.34 -10.13 11.40
N CYS A 573 9.21 -10.71 11.82
CA CYS A 573 8.32 -11.42 10.91
C CYS A 573 7.62 -10.50 9.89
N LEU A 574 7.20 -9.32 10.33
CA LEU A 574 6.50 -8.36 9.48
C LEU A 574 7.46 -7.61 8.53
N SER A 575 8.72 -7.41 8.93
CA SER A 575 9.70 -6.65 8.13
C SER A 575 10.30 -7.44 6.95
N ASN A 576 10.24 -8.77 7.01
CA ASN A 576 10.88 -9.66 6.04
C ASN A 576 9.90 -10.29 5.03
N ASP A 577 8.64 -9.83 4.97
CA ASP A 577 7.59 -10.35 4.06
C ASP A 577 7.49 -11.90 4.08
N PHE A 578 7.35 -12.52 5.26
CA PHE A 578 7.26 -13.99 5.35
C PHE A 578 5.92 -14.53 4.81
N GLY A 579 5.89 -14.85 3.52
CA GLY A 579 4.76 -15.50 2.84
C GLY A 579 4.57 -16.98 3.18
N SER A 580 3.33 -17.47 3.07
CA SER A 580 2.87 -18.80 3.48
C SER A 580 3.07 -19.92 2.45
N SER A 581 3.43 -19.62 1.20
CA SER A 581 3.40 -20.62 0.10
C SER A 581 4.77 -21.16 -0.36
N GLN A 582 5.90 -20.68 0.17
CA GLN A 582 7.23 -21.24 -0.10
C GLN A 582 7.98 -21.68 1.17
N ALA A 583 7.29 -22.30 2.11
CA ALA A 583 7.90 -22.80 3.35
C ALA A 583 9.05 -23.82 3.12
N GLN A 584 9.20 -24.41 1.92
CA GLN A 584 10.28 -25.36 1.60
C GLN A 584 11.54 -24.72 0.98
N GLU A 585 11.43 -23.76 0.06
CA GLU A 585 12.61 -23.08 -0.53
C GLU A 585 13.19 -22.03 0.40
N LEU A 586 12.33 -21.44 1.23
CA LEU A 586 12.77 -20.43 2.17
C LEU A 586 13.51 -21.04 3.37
N THR A 587 13.51 -22.36 3.66
CA THR A 587 14.14 -22.89 4.88
C THR A 587 15.66 -22.70 4.93
N GLU A 588 16.35 -22.59 3.79
CA GLU A 588 17.80 -22.32 3.75
C GLU A 588 18.14 -20.83 3.89
N LEU A 589 17.31 -19.93 3.33
CA LEU A 589 17.46 -18.46 3.45
C LEU A 589 16.83 -17.90 4.75
N GLN A 590 15.77 -18.52 5.28
CA GLN A 590 15.09 -18.23 6.55
C GLN A 590 16.01 -18.46 7.75
N VAL A 591 16.90 -19.46 7.66
CA VAL A 591 17.89 -19.79 8.68
C VAL A 591 19.07 -18.80 8.68
N GLN A 592 19.35 -18.12 7.55
CA GLN A 592 20.40 -17.10 7.46
C GLN A 592 19.93 -15.68 7.80
N ARG A 593 18.63 -15.37 7.58
CA ARG A 593 18.07 -14.01 7.79
C ARG A 593 17.59 -13.74 9.21
N LEU A 594 17.17 -14.76 9.95
CA LEU A 594 16.81 -14.63 11.34
C LEU A 594 18.05 -14.89 12.20
N ASP A 595 18.81 -13.83 12.49
CA ASP A 595 19.82 -13.79 13.56
C ASP A 595 19.09 -13.81 14.94
N LEU A 596 18.17 -14.76 15.13
CA LEU A 596 17.38 -15.01 16.35
C LEU A 596 18.27 -15.64 17.43
N ASP A 597 19.40 -15.04 17.73
CA ASP A 597 20.48 -15.72 18.44
C ASP A 597 20.47 -15.47 19.96
N LYS A 598 19.46 -14.80 20.55
CA LYS A 598 19.54 -14.43 21.98
C LYS A 598 18.32 -14.55 22.89
N GLN A 599 17.09 -14.83 22.43
CA GLN A 599 15.94 -14.89 23.37
C GLN A 599 14.91 -16.01 23.16
N LEU A 600 14.92 -16.71 22.03
CA LEU A 600 14.25 -18.00 21.92
C LEU A 600 15.25 -19.06 22.39
N GLU A 601 14.84 -20.01 23.24
CA GLU A 601 15.63 -21.22 23.52
C GLU A 601 16.24 -21.78 22.21
N PRO A 602 17.43 -22.45 22.24
CA PRO A 602 18.25 -22.82 21.07
C PRO A 602 17.54 -23.86 20.17
N THR A 603 16.43 -23.45 19.58
CA THR A 603 15.48 -24.25 18.83
C THR A 603 15.72 -23.85 17.39
N ASN A 604 16.64 -24.60 16.78
CA ASN A 604 17.01 -24.56 15.38
C ASN A 604 15.91 -23.95 14.47
N PRO A 605 16.13 -22.79 13.80
CA PRO A 605 15.13 -22.13 12.95
C PRO A 605 14.56 -23.04 11.84
N ARG A 606 15.24 -24.15 11.53
CA ARG A 606 14.75 -25.27 10.70
C ARG A 606 13.47 -25.96 11.21
N LYS A 607 13.02 -25.64 12.43
CA LYS A 607 11.82 -26.22 13.06
C LYS A 607 10.56 -25.37 12.89
N VAL A 608 10.66 -24.15 12.36
CA VAL A 608 9.47 -23.36 12.03
C VAL A 608 8.85 -23.95 10.76
N TRP A 609 7.64 -24.49 10.88
CA TRP A 609 6.94 -25.14 9.78
C TRP A 609 6.14 -24.15 8.93
N ALA A 610 5.59 -23.11 9.55
CA ALA A 610 4.89 -22.07 8.83
C ALA A 610 4.80 -20.76 9.60
N CYS A 611 4.85 -19.68 8.84
CA CYS A 611 4.38 -18.36 9.22
C CYS A 611 3.07 -18.12 8.47
N PHE A 612 1.99 -17.83 9.20
CA PHE A 612 0.74 -17.37 8.60
C PHE A 612 0.66 -15.85 8.75
N PRO A 613 0.99 -15.08 7.70
CA PRO A 613 0.74 -13.65 7.68
C PRO A 613 -0.75 -13.41 7.43
N SER A 614 -1.44 -12.80 8.39
CA SER A 614 -2.65 -12.02 8.10
C SER A 614 -2.23 -10.55 7.96
N PRO A 615 -3.01 -9.66 7.32
CA PRO A 615 -2.68 -8.23 7.31
C PRO A 615 -2.44 -7.70 8.72
N GLY A 616 -1.18 -7.38 9.04
CA GLY A 616 -0.77 -6.93 10.39
C GLY A 616 -0.78 -7.99 11.50
N SER A 617 -0.83 -9.29 11.18
CA SER A 617 -0.66 -10.37 12.17
C SER A 617 0.27 -11.48 11.69
N VAL A 618 0.95 -12.09 12.65
CA VAL A 618 1.80 -13.25 12.43
C VAL A 618 1.38 -14.32 13.41
N ASN A 619 1.19 -15.54 12.91
CA ASN A 619 1.07 -16.74 13.72
C ASN A 619 2.12 -17.76 13.28
N LEU A 620 2.71 -18.47 14.25
CA LEU A 620 3.81 -19.40 14.00
C LEU A 620 3.38 -20.83 14.31
N LEU A 621 3.76 -21.74 13.42
CA LEU A 621 3.71 -23.18 13.67
C LEU A 621 5.15 -23.70 13.81
N VAL A 622 5.46 -24.33 14.94
CA VAL A 622 6.82 -24.83 15.23
C VAL A 622 6.78 -26.31 15.59
N ASP A 623 7.76 -27.06 15.10
CA ASP A 623 8.00 -28.45 15.46
C ASP A 623 8.87 -28.55 16.71
N HIS A 624 8.23 -28.93 17.82
CA HIS A 624 8.88 -29.17 19.10
C HIS A 624 9.11 -30.68 19.35
N SER A 625 8.98 -31.54 18.34
CA SER A 625 9.17 -32.98 18.52
C SER A 625 10.61 -33.34 18.89
N ARG A 626 10.78 -34.27 19.86
CA ARG A 626 12.09 -34.69 20.40
C ARG A 626 12.96 -35.43 19.39
N TYR A 627 12.35 -36.04 18.38
CA TYR A 627 13.05 -36.86 17.39
C TYR A 627 13.54 -36.08 16.17
N GLY A 628 13.26 -34.76 16.10
CA GLY A 628 13.71 -33.84 15.05
C GLY A 628 13.85 -34.53 13.71
N THR A 629 12.75 -34.99 13.12
CA THR A 629 12.66 -35.54 11.75
C THR A 629 13.85 -36.35 11.20
N ARG A 630 14.62 -37.05 12.02
CA ARG A 630 15.49 -38.14 11.55
C ARG A 630 14.68 -39.41 11.58
N VAL A 631 13.78 -39.52 10.61
CA VAL A 631 12.93 -40.70 10.44
C VAL A 631 13.51 -41.57 9.35
N SER A 632 13.45 -42.89 9.54
CA SER A 632 13.87 -43.89 8.56
C SER A 632 13.27 -43.60 7.18
N PRO A 633 13.95 -43.91 6.06
CA PRO A 633 13.56 -43.52 4.69
C PRO A 633 12.10 -43.81 4.30
N GLY A 634 11.46 -44.84 4.86
CA GLY A 634 10.05 -45.18 4.59
C GLY A 634 9.01 -44.24 5.23
N VAL A 635 9.36 -43.53 6.32
CA VAL A 635 8.45 -42.59 7.01
C VAL A 635 8.61 -41.17 6.47
N TRP A 636 9.76 -40.84 5.86
CA TRP A 636 9.99 -39.56 5.19
C TRP A 636 8.95 -39.31 4.08
N ASN A 637 8.69 -40.31 3.22
CA ASN A 637 7.65 -40.23 2.19
C ASN A 637 6.25 -40.01 2.81
N SER A 638 5.97 -40.65 3.95
CA SER A 638 4.70 -40.46 4.67
C SER A 638 4.60 -39.05 5.28
N MET A 639 5.69 -38.42 5.71
CA MET A 639 5.68 -37.06 6.28
C MET A 639 5.53 -35.98 5.21
N VAL A 640 6.21 -36.11 4.07
CA VAL A 640 6.08 -35.17 2.94
C VAL A 640 4.62 -35.09 2.45
N GLU A 641 3.89 -36.21 2.46
CA GLU A 641 2.46 -36.24 2.13
C GLU A 641 1.54 -35.76 3.27
N THR A 642 1.97 -35.89 4.53
CA THR A 642 1.15 -35.54 5.72
C THR A 642 1.28 -34.05 6.09
N PHE A 643 2.39 -33.40 5.70
CA PHE A 643 2.67 -32.01 6.03
C PHE A 643 1.65 -31.01 5.44
N PRO A 644 1.31 -31.04 4.13
CA PRO A 644 0.37 -30.05 3.56
C PRO A 644 -1.02 -30.07 4.21
N PRO A 645 -1.63 -31.24 4.52
CA PRO A 645 -2.90 -31.28 5.26
C PRO A 645 -2.84 -30.73 6.69
N LEU A 646 -1.76 -30.98 7.44
CA LEU A 646 -1.58 -30.43 8.79
C LEU A 646 -1.43 -28.90 8.74
N LEU A 647 -0.59 -28.41 7.81
CA LEU A 647 -0.40 -26.98 7.57
C LEU A 647 -1.72 -26.30 7.19
N LYS A 648 -2.49 -26.89 6.27
CA LYS A 648 -3.82 -26.38 5.90
C LYS A 648 -4.76 -26.34 7.11
N GLY A 649 -4.70 -27.34 7.99
CA GLY A 649 -5.47 -27.35 9.23
C GLY A 649 -5.08 -26.24 10.20
N PHE A 650 -3.79 -25.92 10.30
CA PHE A 650 -3.29 -24.78 11.07
C PHE A 650 -3.77 -23.45 10.49
N VAL A 651 -3.59 -23.24 9.18
CA VAL A 651 -4.02 -22.03 8.47
C VAL A 651 -5.52 -21.78 8.68
N VAL A 652 -6.36 -22.80 8.47
CA VAL A 652 -7.81 -22.69 8.68
C VAL A 652 -8.17 -22.42 10.15
N GLY A 653 -7.45 -23.03 11.09
CA GLY A 653 -7.66 -22.80 12.52
C GLY A 653 -7.28 -21.39 12.99
N MET A 654 -6.27 -20.78 12.34
CA MET A 654 -5.84 -19.41 12.61
C MET A 654 -6.66 -18.37 11.84
N SER A 655 -7.15 -18.67 10.65
CA SER A 655 -8.00 -17.75 9.86
C SER A 655 -9.40 -17.62 10.45
N SER A 656 -9.93 -18.71 11.02
CA SER A 656 -11.22 -18.74 11.72
C SER A 656 -10.98 -19.12 13.18
N GLY A 657 -10.76 -18.14 14.05
CA GLY A 657 -10.58 -18.35 15.49
C GLY A 657 -11.79 -18.99 16.20
N VAL A 658 -11.57 -19.39 17.45
CA VAL A 658 -12.53 -20.17 18.24
C VAL A 658 -13.68 -19.32 18.80
N LEU A 659 -13.46 -18.03 19.05
CA LEU A 659 -14.45 -17.14 19.67
C LEU A 659 -15.58 -16.82 18.69
N CYS A 660 -15.28 -16.20 17.56
CA CYS A 660 -16.28 -15.73 16.60
C CYS A 660 -15.86 -15.96 15.15
N GLY A 661 -14.87 -16.82 14.91
CA GLY A 661 -14.38 -17.11 13.56
C GLY A 661 -13.70 -15.91 12.93
N GLU A 662 -13.06 -15.05 13.73
CA GLU A 662 -12.22 -13.96 13.25
C GLU A 662 -10.75 -14.40 13.28
N PRO A 663 -9.86 -13.79 12.47
CA PRO A 663 -8.48 -14.23 12.39
C PRO A 663 -7.76 -14.05 13.73
N SER A 664 -6.96 -15.05 14.07
CA SER A 664 -6.15 -15.09 15.28
C SER A 664 -4.84 -14.28 15.10
N HIS A 665 -4.33 -13.71 16.18
CA HIS A 665 -3.13 -12.88 16.19
C HIS A 665 -2.18 -13.24 17.33
N GLY A 666 -0.88 -13.33 17.02
CA GLY A 666 0.20 -13.38 18.02
C GLY A 666 0.40 -14.74 18.68
N LEU A 667 -0.17 -15.82 18.13
CA LEU A 667 -0.06 -17.16 18.71
C LEU A 667 1.00 -17.99 18.01
N ARG A 668 1.90 -18.57 18.80
CA ARG A 668 2.79 -19.66 18.39
C ARG A 668 2.21 -20.98 18.88
N VAL A 669 2.04 -21.93 17.96
CA VAL A 669 1.60 -23.30 18.25
C VAL A 669 2.76 -24.25 18.02
N ASP A 670 3.08 -25.02 19.05
CA ASP A 670 4.16 -25.99 19.06
C ASP A 670 3.58 -27.40 18.97
N PHE A 671 3.93 -28.16 17.94
CA PHE A 671 3.61 -29.58 17.87
C PHE A 671 4.66 -30.39 18.61
N ASP A 672 4.25 -30.99 19.73
CA ASP A 672 5.11 -31.84 20.54
C ASP A 672 5.25 -33.24 19.96
N ASP A 673 4.14 -33.77 19.44
CA ASP A 673 4.06 -35.09 18.82
C ASP A 673 2.85 -35.18 17.89
N VAL A 674 2.97 -35.95 16.82
CA VAL A 674 1.88 -36.20 15.86
C VAL A 674 1.85 -37.69 15.55
N HIS A 675 0.77 -38.34 15.98
CA HIS A 675 0.54 -39.74 15.69
C HIS A 675 -0.37 -39.87 14.45
N VAL A 676 0.17 -40.44 13.37
CA VAL A 676 -0.55 -40.66 12.11
C VAL A 676 -0.52 -42.15 11.75
N ASP A 677 -1.66 -42.67 11.29
CA ASP A 677 -1.75 -44.04 10.80
C ASP A 677 -1.01 -44.20 9.47
N TRP A 678 -0.30 -45.32 9.30
CA TRP A 678 0.45 -45.62 8.08
C TRP A 678 -0.46 -45.89 6.87
N GLN A 679 -1.72 -46.29 7.08
CA GLN A 679 -2.66 -46.56 5.98
C GLN A 679 -3.26 -45.26 5.44
N GLU A 680 -3.02 -44.98 4.16
CA GLU A 680 -3.53 -43.80 3.47
C GLU A 680 -5.06 -43.57 3.64
N ARG A 681 -5.84 -44.66 3.61
CA ARG A 681 -7.31 -44.61 3.81
C ARG A 681 -7.71 -44.03 5.17
N ARG A 682 -6.85 -44.14 6.19
CA ARG A 682 -7.08 -43.71 7.57
C ARG A 682 -6.39 -42.40 7.93
N ARG A 683 -5.58 -41.84 7.01
CA ARG A 683 -4.94 -40.52 7.13
C ARG A 683 -5.35 -39.56 6.01
N ARG A 684 -6.61 -39.63 5.57
CA ARG A 684 -7.13 -38.75 4.50
C ARG A 684 -6.85 -37.27 4.83
N PRO A 685 -6.48 -36.44 3.84
CA PRO A 685 -6.13 -35.04 4.07
C PRO A 685 -7.13 -34.27 4.95
N ASN A 686 -8.43 -34.42 4.70
CA ASN A 686 -9.47 -33.76 5.48
C ASN A 686 -9.44 -34.17 6.97
N GLN A 687 -9.15 -35.43 7.28
CA GLN A 687 -9.08 -35.90 8.68
C GLN A 687 -7.92 -35.26 9.43
N LEU A 688 -6.76 -35.12 8.78
CA LEU A 688 -5.57 -34.48 9.32
C LEU A 688 -5.76 -32.97 9.48
N MET A 689 -6.39 -32.32 8.51
CA MET A 689 -6.75 -30.90 8.56
C MET A 689 -7.68 -30.61 9.74
N PHE A 690 -8.77 -31.39 9.90
CA PHE A 690 -9.75 -31.17 10.97
C PHE A 690 -9.20 -31.48 12.37
N VAL A 691 -8.37 -32.52 12.55
CA VAL A 691 -7.74 -32.79 13.85
C VAL A 691 -6.74 -31.69 14.23
N THR A 692 -6.02 -31.14 13.25
CA THR A 692 -5.09 -30.03 13.48
C THR A 692 -5.84 -28.75 13.84
N ARG A 693 -6.92 -28.43 13.12
CA ARG A 693 -7.81 -27.32 13.46
C ARG A 693 -8.34 -27.44 14.89
N ARG A 694 -8.77 -28.64 15.30
CA ARG A 694 -9.20 -28.91 16.69
C ARG A 694 -8.06 -28.65 17.70
N ALA A 695 -6.85 -29.09 17.40
CA ALA A 695 -5.68 -28.86 18.26
C ALA A 695 -5.37 -27.37 18.42
N VAL A 696 -5.47 -26.60 17.32
CA VAL A 696 -5.33 -25.14 17.35
C VAL A 696 -6.41 -24.50 18.22
N HIS A 697 -7.69 -24.83 18.04
CA HIS A 697 -8.77 -24.29 18.89
C HIS A 697 -8.63 -24.67 20.37
N ALA A 698 -8.16 -25.89 20.66
CA ALA A 698 -7.83 -26.28 22.03
C ALA A 698 -6.71 -25.41 22.62
N ALA A 699 -5.69 -25.10 21.82
CA ALA A 699 -4.59 -24.23 22.22
C ALA A 699 -5.05 -22.78 22.44
N GLN A 700 -5.90 -22.25 21.55
CA GLN A 700 -6.50 -20.91 21.67
C GLN A 700 -7.30 -20.77 22.97
N LEU A 701 -8.23 -21.71 23.25
CA LEU A 701 -9.01 -21.70 24.50
C LEU A 701 -8.15 -21.93 25.74
N SER A 702 -7.04 -22.67 25.63
CA SER A 702 -6.12 -22.90 26.75
C SER A 702 -5.46 -21.61 27.25
N PHE A 703 -5.20 -20.67 26.34
CA PHE A 703 -4.49 -19.43 26.65
C PHE A 703 -5.42 -18.34 27.19
N GLY A 704 -6.73 -18.45 26.94
CA GLY A 704 -7.71 -17.40 27.24
C GLY A 704 -7.73 -16.37 26.11
N PRO A 705 -8.49 -16.62 25.04
CA PRO A 705 -8.56 -15.70 23.91
C PRO A 705 -9.29 -14.41 24.32
N ILE A 706 -8.83 -13.28 23.80
CA ILE A 706 -9.45 -11.96 23.91
C ILE A 706 -9.91 -11.48 22.55
N LEU A 707 -10.96 -10.67 22.52
CA LEU A 707 -11.41 -10.00 21.30
C LEU A 707 -10.74 -8.63 21.21
N GLU A 708 -10.11 -8.33 20.08
CA GLU A 708 -9.56 -7.01 19.79
C GLU A 708 -10.34 -6.33 18.67
N GLU A 709 -10.60 -5.04 18.87
CA GLU A 709 -11.25 -4.17 17.91
C GLU A 709 -10.22 -3.24 17.21
N PRO A 710 -10.42 -2.92 15.93
CA PRO A 710 -9.59 -1.93 15.26
C PRO A 710 -9.94 -0.51 15.75
N VAL A 711 -8.91 0.34 15.85
CA VAL A 711 -8.99 1.73 16.28
C VAL A 711 -8.41 2.64 15.19
N TYR A 712 -9.16 3.69 14.86
CA TYR A 712 -8.67 4.78 14.03
C TYR A 712 -7.99 5.86 14.87
N LEU A 713 -6.89 6.39 14.35
CA LEU A 713 -6.44 7.73 14.67
C LEU A 713 -7.19 8.70 13.75
N VAL A 714 -8.07 9.51 14.35
CA VAL A 714 -8.86 10.53 13.68
C VAL A 714 -8.09 11.84 13.72
N HIS A 715 -7.78 12.40 12.56
CA HIS A 715 -7.23 13.75 12.43
C HIS A 715 -8.32 14.69 11.93
N ILE A 716 -8.57 15.76 12.68
CA ILE A 716 -9.44 16.86 12.28
C ILE A 716 -8.52 18.06 12.05
N ALA A 717 -8.49 18.60 10.84
CA ALA A 717 -7.70 19.78 10.48
C ALA A 717 -8.60 20.91 9.96
N GLY A 718 -8.22 22.16 10.24
CA GLY A 718 -9.03 23.34 9.89
C GLY A 718 -10.29 23.49 10.76
N CYS A 719 -10.21 23.11 12.04
CA CYS A 719 -11.31 23.30 12.99
C CYS A 719 -11.28 24.73 13.56
N PRO A 720 -12.36 25.53 13.42
CA PRO A 720 -12.44 26.83 14.07
C PRO A 720 -12.40 26.69 15.61
N ASP A 721 -11.80 27.66 16.31
CA ASP A 721 -11.71 27.62 17.79
C ASP A 721 -13.10 27.52 18.46
N ASP A 722 -14.10 28.20 17.88
CA ASP A 722 -15.49 28.16 18.35
C ASP A 722 -16.11 26.74 18.31
N ALA A 723 -15.67 25.90 17.36
CA ALA A 723 -16.19 24.56 17.15
C ALA A 723 -15.35 23.46 17.83
N ARG A 724 -14.19 23.82 18.42
CA ARG A 724 -13.25 22.87 19.03
C ARG A 724 -13.90 22.03 20.13
N GLU A 725 -14.57 22.68 21.08
CA GLU A 725 -15.18 21.98 22.22
C GLU A 725 -16.32 21.06 21.79
N ALA A 726 -17.10 21.48 20.79
CA ALA A 726 -18.16 20.67 20.21
C ALA A 726 -17.59 19.41 19.52
N CYS A 727 -16.48 19.55 18.78
CA CYS A 727 -15.81 18.42 18.15
C CYS A 727 -15.23 17.44 19.18
N CYS A 728 -14.56 17.93 20.22
CA CYS A 728 -14.05 17.07 21.30
C CYS A 728 -15.18 16.34 22.04
N SER A 729 -16.28 17.04 22.34
CA SER A 729 -17.46 16.45 22.98
C SER A 729 -18.08 15.33 22.14
N GLU A 730 -18.17 15.49 20.82
CA GLU A 730 -18.67 14.43 19.92
C GLU A 730 -17.71 13.23 19.84
N LEU A 731 -16.40 13.45 19.90
CA LEU A 731 -15.43 12.36 19.96
C LEU A 731 -15.56 11.57 21.26
N GLU A 732 -15.70 12.26 22.40
CA GLU A 732 -15.85 11.64 23.72
C GLU A 732 -17.20 10.93 23.88
N SER A 733 -18.30 11.48 23.34
CA SER A 733 -19.63 10.87 23.38
C SER A 733 -19.65 9.49 22.70
N ARG A 734 -18.78 9.32 21.70
CA ARG A 734 -18.54 8.07 20.96
C ARG A 734 -17.46 7.19 21.57
N GLY A 735 -16.99 7.49 22.79
CA GLY A 735 -15.95 6.74 23.47
C GLY A 735 -14.56 6.87 22.82
N GLY A 736 -14.34 7.97 22.10
CA GLY A 736 -13.03 8.37 21.60
C GLY A 736 -12.18 9.01 22.69
N ALA A 737 -10.86 8.86 22.57
CA ALA A 737 -9.89 9.48 23.47
C ALA A 737 -9.12 10.56 22.71
N VAL A 738 -9.28 11.83 23.08
CA VAL A 738 -8.54 12.95 22.47
C VAL A 738 -7.09 12.87 22.92
N VAL A 739 -6.18 12.84 21.94
CA VAL A 739 -4.72 12.76 22.13
C VAL A 739 -4.14 14.16 22.25
N SER A 740 -4.45 15.01 21.28
CA SER A 740 -3.95 16.38 21.20
C SER A 740 -4.98 17.29 20.54
N SER A 741 -4.91 18.57 20.91
CA SER A 741 -5.71 19.66 20.35
C SER A 741 -4.82 20.89 20.32
N GLU A 742 -4.14 21.10 19.20
CA GLU A 742 -3.10 22.13 19.04
C GLU A 742 -3.47 23.12 17.92
N ARG A 743 -3.03 24.37 18.05
CA ARG A 743 -3.21 25.40 17.02
C ARG A 743 -2.16 25.24 15.93
N GLU A 744 -2.57 25.23 14.68
CA GLU A 744 -1.70 24.97 13.53
C GLU A 744 -1.00 26.27 13.10
N GLY A 745 0.30 26.44 13.40
CA GLY A 745 1.08 27.63 12.99
C GLY A 745 1.42 28.62 14.12
N GLY A 746 1.27 28.22 15.38
CA GLY A 746 1.67 29.04 16.55
C GLY A 746 0.50 29.79 17.19
N VAL A 747 0.79 30.89 17.89
CA VAL A 747 -0.19 31.61 18.74
C VAL A 747 -1.22 32.39 17.92
N ASP A 748 -0.88 32.77 16.68
CA ASP A 748 -1.65 33.68 15.81
C ASP A 748 -2.53 32.95 14.78
N ALA A 749 -2.57 31.61 14.78
CA ALA A 749 -3.39 30.85 13.85
C ALA A 749 -4.82 30.58 14.37
N GLU A 750 -5.81 30.74 13.49
CA GLU A 750 -7.24 30.49 13.79
C GLU A 750 -7.65 29.02 13.63
N ASP A 751 -6.83 28.20 12.97
CA ASP A 751 -7.12 26.81 12.67
C ASP A 751 -6.55 25.85 13.73
N ILE A 752 -7.40 24.94 14.20
CA ILE A 752 -7.06 23.95 15.22
C ILE A 752 -7.02 22.56 14.61
N ARG A 753 -5.99 21.81 15.03
CA ARG A 753 -5.81 20.40 14.72
C ARG A 753 -6.14 19.56 15.94
N ILE A 754 -7.07 18.62 15.77
CA ILE A 754 -7.49 17.67 16.82
C ILE A 754 -7.10 16.27 16.39
N GLN A 755 -6.45 15.52 17.28
CA GLN A 755 -6.14 14.10 17.09
C GLN A 755 -6.84 13.28 18.16
N ALA A 756 -7.52 12.19 17.77
CA ALA A 756 -8.22 11.33 18.71
C ALA A 756 -8.25 9.87 18.28
N TYR A 757 -8.17 8.95 19.24
CA TYR A 757 -8.36 7.52 19.01
C TYR A 757 -9.85 7.17 19.10
N VAL A 758 -10.42 6.60 18.03
CA VAL A 758 -11.83 6.20 17.98
C VAL A 758 -11.93 4.76 17.46
N ALA A 759 -12.68 3.91 18.17
CA ALA A 759 -12.97 2.56 17.71
C ALA A 759 -13.75 2.58 16.39
N VAL A 760 -13.40 1.71 15.44
CA VAL A 760 -14.05 1.68 14.10
C VAL A 760 -15.56 1.52 14.21
N ARG A 761 -16.07 0.72 15.17
CA ARG A 761 -17.52 0.56 15.40
C ARG A 761 -18.24 1.87 15.75
N HIS A 762 -17.56 2.82 16.37
CA HIS A 762 -18.12 4.11 16.79
C HIS A 762 -17.79 5.24 15.80
N ALA A 763 -16.93 4.99 14.82
CA ALA A 763 -16.52 5.97 13.81
C ALA A 763 -17.53 6.17 12.68
N LEU A 764 -18.49 5.25 12.52
CA LEU A 764 -19.54 5.33 11.50
C LEU A 764 -20.37 6.61 11.67
N GLY A 765 -20.46 7.41 10.60
CA GLY A 765 -21.15 8.70 10.57
C GLY A 765 -20.45 9.87 11.28
N LEU A 766 -19.29 9.65 11.93
CA LEU A 766 -18.56 10.68 12.67
C LEU A 766 -18.13 11.85 11.75
N ALA A 767 -17.67 11.54 10.54
CA ALA A 767 -17.23 12.56 9.58
C ALA A 767 -18.34 13.52 9.17
N ALA A 768 -19.57 13.01 9.00
CA ALA A 768 -20.72 13.83 8.63
C ALA A 768 -21.09 14.80 9.76
N GLN A 769 -21.08 14.34 11.00
CA GLN A 769 -21.39 15.17 12.17
C GLN A 769 -20.33 16.22 12.43
N ILE A 770 -19.04 15.89 12.35
CA ILE A 770 -17.97 16.90 12.50
C ILE A 770 -18.08 17.97 11.42
N ARG A 771 -18.40 17.58 10.17
CA ARG A 771 -18.65 18.55 9.09
C ARG A 771 -19.88 19.42 9.36
N GLU A 772 -20.92 18.87 9.98
CA GLU A 772 -22.10 19.65 10.37
C GLU A 772 -21.74 20.68 11.46
N ILE A 773 -21.05 20.26 12.51
CA ILE A 773 -20.59 21.11 13.62
C ILE A 773 -19.69 22.25 13.13
N THR A 774 -18.80 21.94 12.19
CA THR A 774 -17.80 22.90 11.68
C THR A 774 -18.25 23.63 10.42
N HIS A 775 -19.52 23.50 10.03
CA HIS A 775 -20.06 24.06 8.78
C HIS A 775 -19.22 23.72 7.53
N SER A 776 -18.66 22.50 7.50
CA SER A 776 -17.78 21.96 6.45
C SER A 776 -16.44 22.68 6.29
N LEU A 777 -16.01 23.46 7.28
CA LEU A 777 -14.68 24.07 7.33
C LEU A 777 -13.61 23.03 7.69
N ALA A 778 -13.93 22.11 8.61
CA ALA A 778 -12.96 21.11 9.04
C ALA A 778 -12.93 19.89 8.12
N THR A 779 -11.72 19.37 7.91
CA THR A 779 -11.46 18.13 7.20
C THR A 779 -11.18 17.00 8.19
N VAL A 780 -11.86 15.87 8.02
CA VAL A 780 -11.72 14.69 8.90
C VAL A 780 -11.05 13.57 8.14
N ARG A 781 -9.99 13.01 8.73
CA ARG A 781 -9.22 11.88 8.23
C ARG A 781 -9.25 10.74 9.23
N PHE A 782 -9.52 9.53 8.73
CA PHE A 782 -9.33 8.30 9.48
C PHE A 782 -8.02 7.64 9.04
N VAL A 783 -7.20 7.19 9.98
CA VAL A 783 -6.04 6.35 9.70
C VAL A 783 -6.14 5.16 10.63
N PHE A 784 -6.08 3.94 10.10
CA PHE A 784 -5.97 2.77 10.96
C PHE A 784 -4.64 2.83 11.72
N ASP A 785 -4.71 2.76 13.05
CA ASP A 785 -3.53 2.91 13.90
C ASP A 785 -3.15 1.58 14.55
N HIS A 786 -4.04 1.03 15.38
CA HIS A 786 -3.79 -0.23 16.08
C HIS A 786 -5.09 -0.98 16.40
N TYR A 787 -4.92 -2.17 16.97
CA TYR A 787 -5.99 -2.96 17.56
C TYR A 787 -5.95 -2.86 19.08
N ARG A 788 -7.12 -2.81 19.69
CA ARG A 788 -7.29 -2.64 21.14
C ARG A 788 -8.18 -3.74 21.68
N ALA A 789 -7.82 -4.31 22.83
CA ALA A 789 -8.67 -5.28 23.53
C ALA A 789 -10.03 -4.68 23.89
N VAL A 790 -11.10 -5.39 23.55
CA VAL A 790 -12.45 -5.06 23.98
C VAL A 790 -12.55 -5.35 25.48
N PRO A 791 -13.07 -4.41 26.30
CA PRO A 791 -13.21 -4.62 27.73
C PRO A 791 -14.12 -5.81 28.07
N GLY A 792 -13.66 -6.66 29.00
CA GLY A 792 -14.42 -7.80 29.52
C GLY A 792 -13.97 -9.16 28.99
N ASP A 793 -14.50 -10.23 29.58
CA ASP A 793 -14.21 -11.61 29.19
C ASP A 793 -15.13 -12.05 28.03
N PRO A 794 -14.59 -12.39 26.85
CA PRO A 794 -15.41 -12.83 25.70
C PRO A 794 -16.20 -14.13 25.94
N LEU A 795 -15.87 -14.90 26.99
CA LEU A 795 -16.59 -16.12 27.35
C LEU A 795 -17.81 -15.84 28.26
N ASP A 796 -17.88 -14.67 28.92
CA ASP A 796 -19.02 -14.25 29.73
C ASP A 796 -19.96 -13.35 28.93
N GLU A 797 -21.17 -13.86 28.69
CA GLU A 797 -22.21 -13.17 27.90
C GLU A 797 -22.64 -11.82 28.50
N ASN A 798 -22.40 -11.56 29.79
CA ASN A 798 -22.78 -10.30 30.44
C ASN A 798 -21.78 -9.17 30.20
N THR A 799 -20.61 -9.48 29.66
CA THR A 799 -19.58 -8.48 29.38
C THR A 799 -19.76 -7.90 27.98
N GLN A 800 -19.16 -6.72 27.74
CA GLN A 800 -19.19 -6.10 26.42
C GLN A 800 -18.56 -7.00 25.35
N ALA A 801 -17.42 -7.62 25.65
CA ALA A 801 -16.76 -8.59 24.77
C ALA A 801 -17.66 -9.79 24.46
N GLY A 802 -18.28 -10.41 25.48
CA GLY A 802 -19.16 -11.57 25.28
C GLY A 802 -20.42 -11.26 24.48
N ALA A 803 -21.03 -10.08 24.70
CA ALA A 803 -22.17 -9.62 23.90
C ALA A 803 -21.81 -9.45 22.42
N ILE A 804 -20.64 -8.87 22.12
CA ILE A 804 -20.15 -8.72 20.74
C ILE A 804 -19.84 -10.09 20.12
N VAL A 805 -19.16 -10.99 20.85
CA VAL A 805 -18.87 -12.35 20.38
C VAL A 805 -20.17 -13.09 20.05
N ARG A 806 -21.17 -13.02 20.93
CA ARG A 806 -22.48 -13.66 20.69
C ARG A 806 -23.17 -13.10 19.46
N ALA A 807 -23.18 -11.77 19.28
CA ALA A 807 -23.76 -11.12 18.10
C ALA A 807 -23.07 -11.58 16.81
N LEU A 808 -21.74 -11.57 16.77
CA LEU A 808 -20.94 -12.03 15.62
C LEU A 808 -21.17 -13.52 15.31
N ARG A 809 -21.32 -14.36 16.35
CA ARG A 809 -21.60 -15.79 16.17
C ARG A 809 -22.98 -16.02 15.55
N VAL A 810 -24.01 -15.32 16.04
CA VAL A 810 -25.37 -15.41 15.48
C VAL A 810 -25.41 -14.93 14.03
N GLU A 811 -24.72 -13.83 13.73
CA GLU A 811 -24.63 -13.30 12.36
C GLU A 811 -23.93 -14.27 11.40
N LYS A 812 -22.85 -14.93 11.84
CA LYS A 812 -22.12 -15.94 11.05
C LYS A 812 -22.73 -17.34 11.08
N GLU A 813 -23.97 -17.48 11.56
CA GLU A 813 -24.66 -18.77 11.70
C GLU A 813 -23.90 -19.82 12.56
N LEU A 814 -23.02 -19.37 13.45
CA LEU A 814 -22.34 -20.21 14.42
C LEU A 814 -23.25 -20.42 15.66
N PRO A 815 -23.07 -21.53 16.41
CA PRO A 815 -23.79 -21.72 17.67
C PRO A 815 -23.57 -20.51 18.59
N PRO A 816 -24.61 -19.92 19.21
CA PRO A 816 -24.48 -18.62 19.90
C PRO A 816 -23.49 -18.65 21.07
N GLN A 817 -23.32 -19.82 21.70
CA GLN A 817 -22.35 -20.04 22.76
C GLN A 817 -21.01 -20.49 22.19
N VAL A 818 -19.91 -19.98 22.77
CA VAL A 818 -18.55 -20.42 22.46
C VAL A 818 -18.40 -21.88 22.89
N PRO A 819 -17.85 -22.77 22.04
CA PRO A 819 -17.68 -24.17 22.42
C PRO A 819 -16.72 -24.29 23.60
N SER A 820 -17.07 -25.18 24.55
CA SER A 820 -16.21 -25.43 25.70
C SER A 820 -14.93 -26.16 25.28
N MET A 821 -13.88 -26.05 26.10
CA MET A 821 -12.59 -26.70 25.85
C MET A 821 -12.69 -28.22 25.60
N GLN A 822 -13.66 -28.89 26.23
CA GLN A 822 -13.91 -30.34 26.09
C GLN A 822 -14.30 -30.74 24.65
N SER A 823 -14.79 -29.80 23.85
CA SER A 823 -15.12 -30.07 22.45
C SER A 823 -13.88 -30.28 21.58
N PHE A 824 -12.72 -29.76 21.99
CA PHE A 824 -11.47 -29.75 21.23
C PHE A 824 -10.33 -30.54 21.89
N ASP A 825 -10.25 -30.54 23.22
CA ASP A 825 -9.23 -31.27 24.00
C ASP A 825 -9.77 -32.61 24.51
N ASP A 826 -9.19 -33.71 24.03
CA ASP A 826 -9.54 -35.08 24.42
C ASP A 826 -8.83 -35.53 25.72
N VAL A 827 -8.03 -34.67 26.36
CA VAL A 827 -7.36 -34.92 27.66
C VAL A 827 -8.25 -34.52 28.85
N VAL A 828 -9.02 -33.43 28.71
CA VAL A 828 -9.91 -32.93 29.78
C VAL A 828 -11.10 -33.89 29.94
N ARG A 829 -11.14 -34.64 31.05
CA ARG A 829 -12.29 -35.50 31.37
C ARG A 829 -13.53 -34.64 31.66
N PRO A 830 -14.73 -35.08 31.28
CA PRO A 830 -15.95 -34.37 31.64
C PRO A 830 -16.09 -34.32 33.16
N THR A 831 -16.10 -33.11 33.72
CA THR A 831 -16.58 -32.87 35.07
C THR A 831 -18.08 -33.15 35.08
N GLN A 832 -18.50 -34.24 35.72
CA GLN A 832 -19.90 -34.49 36.02
C GLN A 832 -20.40 -33.40 36.97
N ALA A 833 -21.12 -32.41 36.45
CA ALA A 833 -21.83 -31.45 37.27
C ALA A 833 -23.09 -32.11 37.85
N ASN A 834 -23.10 -32.26 39.18
CA ASN A 834 -24.26 -32.41 40.09
C ASN A 834 -25.41 -33.36 39.70
N ALA A 835 -25.30 -34.61 40.17
CA ALA A 835 -26.45 -35.35 40.70
C ALA A 835 -25.98 -36.19 41.91
N VAL A 836 -25.78 -35.54 43.05
CA VAL A 836 -25.72 -36.24 44.34
C VAL A 836 -27.15 -36.65 44.67
N VAL A 837 -27.56 -37.83 44.20
CA VAL A 837 -28.70 -38.54 44.79
C VAL A 837 -28.16 -39.22 46.06
N PRO A 838 -28.61 -38.87 47.27
CA PRO A 838 -28.17 -39.56 48.47
C PRO A 838 -28.64 -41.02 48.42
N PRO A 839 -27.86 -41.98 48.95
CA PRO A 839 -28.27 -43.38 48.97
C PRO A 839 -29.52 -43.55 49.85
N SER A 840 -30.51 -44.24 49.32
CA SER A 840 -31.72 -44.64 50.05
C SER A 840 -31.35 -45.50 51.27
N PRO A 841 -32.02 -45.30 52.44
CA PRO A 841 -31.74 -46.10 53.62
C PRO A 841 -32.24 -47.54 53.46
N PRO A 842 -31.61 -48.52 54.13
CA PRO A 842 -32.00 -49.93 54.03
C PRO A 842 -33.38 -50.14 54.67
N ALA A 843 -34.19 -50.96 54.00
CA ALA A 843 -35.53 -51.33 54.45
C ALA A 843 -35.48 -51.99 55.84
N SER A 844 -36.10 -51.35 56.82
CA SER A 844 -36.42 -51.97 58.10
C SER A 844 -37.59 -52.93 57.90
N SER A 845 -37.33 -54.21 58.13
CA SER A 845 -38.32 -55.26 58.32
C SER A 845 -39.29 -54.91 59.44
N SER A 846 -40.57 -55.10 59.16
CA SER A 846 -41.67 -55.13 60.11
C SER A 846 -41.44 -56.14 61.23
N GLU A 847 -41.67 -55.74 62.48
CA GLU A 847 -42.23 -56.62 63.50
C GLU A 847 -42.91 -55.77 64.61
N THR A 848 -44.20 -56.09 64.79
CA THR A 848 -45.18 -55.71 65.83
C THR A 848 -45.61 -54.26 65.98
#